data_AF-A0A0Q0WCR6-F1
#
_entry.id   AF-A0A0Q0WCR6-F1
#
_cell.length_a   1.000
_cell.length_b   1.000
_cell.length_c   1.000
_cell.angle_alpha   90.00
_cell.angle_beta   90.00
_cell.angle_gamma   90.00
#
_symmetry.space_group_name_H-M   'P 1'
#
loop_
_entity.id
_entity.type
_entity.pdbx_description
1 polymer ?
#
loop_
_entity_poly.entity_id
_entity_poly.type
_entity_poly.pdbx_seq_one_letter_code
_entity_poly.pdbx_strand_id
1 'polypeptide(L)'
;MLLCAALAIGEKSDHLTTRQLQFYDPLNRSLTDHRQFHQFHSPQSFIHQSAETAEGNGELSGEVVILVNRFLYPHLSLDTFISDITSMGYSVYLDTVSGGTCVDIRNLLYTRWNSQGAVGVIIIGELPVPWYALDDEVFPIDYYYMDLDGYWGDANNDDIFDSHSDGSGDEEADIWLGRLTATYCTNGDEASLVQNYLNKNHQYRIGNLSVPFQALAFNDDDWSYTGDPGLNAIYGSNVEVVENSTSTTETQYVSKLQNGYEYVHIMAHSSPWSHTFRPMNVGGTFYNFELYFLTAPVHFLNLFSCSGARYVERDNLGNAYIFRSDYGLGVVGSAKTGAMLYFSEFYTPLGNDSTFGGAFKEWMVINAEWSPSWFYGLTYLGDPTLKPGMSKDNLPNQIPPDPVNVLTVYVDSAKITNYAFTDGMPFITLMSNGYPLVVWSRCQDIRNDIFASYYNGSSWSTPAEISGSGDEYWDLYPQVIKDQNGMIYCFWQGYRWGNGYDIGMVSSSNNGISWSSPLALTSLLPYEVYPKPVLDSQGTMWCFFRGVEGGQERIYQVNKPLYGTWSSPSAVTWADSSISDFTVQVSPDSLVYLIFITDNNIYSMAYNGSYWTSPVLIEDQGFNYHLSAGTSEDYLFCSYHCQQGIKTIFNSAGSWQSPQIIPSTSSMLDLEPSAVSNPNPVVIWRRKESGNWIVAGSMYYNSSWSSPFLVAGNQGNSAMPRSISNGSLIHSAYCSDASGNWEIYYESTNLPSSIEEPVISISLGDVNFSARLTGNLCFELEYNIHTPTEIRIFNISGQEIEKIQLQGYGAVSLSVPSSGIYYITSPSYSLKLPIF
;
A
#
# COMPACT_ATOMS: atom_id res chain seq x y z
N MET A 1 -30.36 -2.52 -16.11
CA MET A 1 -31.13 -1.25 -16.14
C MET A 1 -32.50 -1.38 -15.47
N LEU A 2 -33.50 -2.12 -15.99
CA LEU A 2 -34.81 -2.27 -15.31
C LEU A 2 -34.85 -3.27 -14.13
N LEU A 3 -33.86 -4.18 -14.03
CA LEU A 3 -33.81 -5.21 -12.98
C LEU A 3 -33.26 -4.70 -11.62
N CYS A 4 -32.21 -3.89 -11.62
CA CYS A 4 -31.64 -3.33 -10.37
C CYS A 4 -32.61 -2.35 -9.69
N ALA A 5 -33.37 -1.58 -10.49
CA ALA A 5 -34.38 -0.67 -9.97
C ALA A 5 -35.58 -1.39 -9.34
N ALA A 6 -35.94 -2.60 -9.79
CA ALA A 6 -37.01 -3.39 -9.18
C ALA A 6 -36.57 -4.07 -7.86
N LEU A 7 -35.28 -4.40 -7.73
CA LEU A 7 -34.70 -5.04 -6.55
C LEU A 7 -34.47 -4.07 -5.38
N ALA A 8 -34.28 -2.77 -5.65
CA ALA A 8 -34.13 -1.73 -4.62
C ALA A 8 -35.46 -1.34 -3.91
N ILE A 9 -36.62 -1.74 -4.46
CA ILE A 9 -37.95 -1.36 -3.95
C ILE A 9 -38.65 -2.44 -3.10
N GLY A 10 -37.95 -3.52 -2.73
CA GLY A 10 -38.45 -4.49 -1.74
C GLY A 10 -39.58 -5.43 -2.21
N GLU A 11 -39.85 -5.55 -3.51
CA GLU A 11 -40.75 -6.60 -4.01
C GLU A 11 -39.95 -7.88 -4.33
N LYS A 12 -40.12 -8.92 -3.51
CA LYS A 12 -39.66 -10.29 -3.82
C LYS A 12 -40.45 -10.81 -5.03
N SER A 13 -39.87 -10.75 -6.23
CA SER A 13 -40.47 -11.35 -7.43
C SER A 13 -39.71 -12.60 -7.86
N ASP A 14 -40.42 -13.72 -7.96
CA ASP A 14 -39.90 -15.00 -8.44
C ASP A 14 -39.40 -14.91 -9.89
N HIS A 15 -38.17 -15.37 -10.11
CA HIS A 15 -37.54 -15.59 -11.42
C HIS A 15 -37.27 -14.34 -12.27
N LEU A 16 -36.25 -13.57 -11.90
CA LEU A 16 -35.61 -12.62 -12.82
C LEU A 16 -34.19 -13.10 -13.12
N THR A 17 -33.98 -13.55 -14.35
CA THR A 17 -32.65 -13.82 -14.91
C THR A 17 -31.87 -12.51 -14.95
N THR A 18 -31.05 -12.29 -13.91
CA THR A 18 -30.09 -11.18 -13.84
C THR A 18 -29.12 -11.33 -15.01
N ARG A 19 -29.30 -10.50 -16.04
CA ARG A 19 -28.27 -10.29 -17.06
C ARG A 19 -27.02 -9.86 -16.29
N GLN A 20 -26.00 -10.73 -16.23
CA GLN A 20 -24.77 -10.54 -15.46
C GLN A 20 -24.25 -9.11 -15.63
N LEU A 21 -24.20 -8.36 -14.53
CA LEU A 21 -23.31 -7.21 -14.46
C LEU A 21 -21.89 -7.75 -14.67
N GLN A 22 -21.12 -7.17 -15.57
CA GLN A 22 -19.69 -7.47 -15.63
C GLN A 22 -19.00 -6.49 -14.70
N PHE A 23 -18.04 -6.94 -13.90
CA PHE A 23 -17.17 -6.00 -13.20
C PHE A 23 -16.53 -5.08 -14.24
N TYR A 24 -16.32 -3.82 -13.87
CA TYR A 24 -15.75 -2.83 -14.76
C TYR A 24 -14.39 -2.42 -14.24
N ASP A 25 -13.36 -2.87 -14.93
CA ASP A 25 -12.01 -2.34 -14.77
C ASP A 25 -11.66 -1.48 -15.99
N PRO A 26 -11.41 -0.17 -15.82
CA PRO A 26 -10.93 0.67 -16.91
C PRO A 26 -9.55 0.23 -17.44
N LEU A 27 -8.79 -0.59 -16.68
CA LEU A 27 -7.54 -1.20 -17.15
C LEU A 27 -7.76 -2.59 -17.79
N ASN A 28 -9.00 -3.10 -17.82
CA ASN A 28 -9.40 -4.40 -18.33
C ASN A 28 -8.51 -5.56 -17.86
N ARG A 29 -8.04 -5.53 -16.61
CA ARG A 29 -7.25 -6.60 -16.00
C ARG A 29 -8.14 -7.83 -15.79
N SER A 30 -7.55 -9.00 -16.01
CA SER A 30 -8.19 -10.28 -15.69
C SER A 30 -8.13 -10.54 -14.19
N LEU A 31 -9.20 -11.15 -13.65
CA LEU A 31 -9.19 -11.67 -12.29
C LEU A 31 -8.28 -12.89 -12.20
N THR A 32 -7.66 -13.07 -11.03
CA THR A 32 -6.92 -14.28 -10.68
C THR A 32 -7.88 -15.47 -10.66
N ASP A 33 -7.61 -16.48 -11.49
CA ASP A 33 -8.37 -17.72 -11.54
C ASP A 33 -7.86 -18.77 -10.53
N HIS A 34 -8.65 -19.83 -10.32
CA HIS A 34 -8.31 -20.92 -9.40
C HIS A 34 -6.94 -21.54 -9.70
N ARG A 35 -6.61 -21.75 -10.98
CA ARG A 35 -5.34 -22.35 -11.38
C ARG A 35 -4.17 -21.43 -11.07
N GLN A 36 -4.29 -20.15 -11.39
CA GLN A 36 -3.31 -19.11 -11.07
C GLN A 36 -3.10 -19.00 -9.56
N PHE A 37 -4.18 -19.06 -8.78
CA PHE A 37 -4.09 -19.08 -7.33
C PHE A 37 -3.32 -20.32 -6.84
N HIS A 38 -3.71 -21.53 -7.23
CA HIS A 38 -3.09 -22.77 -6.74
C HIS A 38 -1.68 -23.06 -7.27
N GLN A 39 -1.23 -22.39 -8.33
CA GLN A 39 0.18 -22.45 -8.77
C GLN A 39 1.16 -22.04 -7.66
N PHE A 40 0.73 -21.15 -6.76
CA PHE A 40 1.55 -20.61 -5.68
C PHE A 40 1.23 -21.25 -4.31
N HIS A 41 0.20 -22.10 -4.23
CA HIS A 41 -0.31 -22.70 -2.99
C HIS A 41 -0.25 -24.22 -3.04
N SER A 42 0.97 -24.78 -3.08
CA SER A 42 1.16 -26.23 -3.07
C SER A 42 0.63 -26.85 -1.77
N PRO A 43 -0.13 -27.97 -1.82
CA PRO A 43 -0.65 -28.63 -0.64
C PRO A 43 0.49 -29.04 0.31
N GLN A 44 0.54 -28.40 1.47
CA GLN A 44 1.41 -28.78 2.58
C GLN A 44 0.63 -29.65 3.56
N SER A 45 1.34 -30.42 4.40
CA SER A 45 0.67 -31.16 5.49
C SER A 45 -0.08 -30.18 6.40
N PHE A 46 -1.31 -30.54 6.77
CA PHE A 46 -2.08 -29.76 7.72
C PHE A 46 -1.44 -29.79 9.10
N ILE A 47 -1.07 -28.62 9.61
CA ILE A 47 -0.49 -28.44 10.94
C ILE A 47 -1.32 -27.38 11.64
N HIS A 48 -1.91 -27.74 12.77
CA HIS A 48 -2.53 -26.78 13.68
C HIS A 48 -2.05 -27.01 15.11
N GLN A 49 -2.02 -25.95 15.92
CA GLN A 49 -1.59 -25.99 17.31
C GLN A 49 -2.31 -24.88 18.10
N SER A 50 -3.15 -25.30 19.04
CA SER A 50 -3.75 -24.42 20.04
C SER A 50 -2.67 -23.62 20.76
N ALA A 51 -2.80 -22.31 20.73
CA ALA A 51 -1.85 -21.37 21.31
C ALA A 51 -2.39 -20.76 22.61
N GLU A 52 -3.67 -20.38 22.65
CA GLU A 52 -4.28 -19.74 23.80
C GLU A 52 -5.79 -19.99 23.89
N THR A 53 -6.30 -20.03 25.12
CA THR A 53 -7.75 -19.97 25.39
C THR A 53 -8.01 -18.95 26.48
N ALA A 54 -9.01 -18.09 26.28
CA ALA A 54 -9.38 -17.05 27.23
C ALA A 54 -10.89 -17.04 27.46
N GLU A 55 -11.30 -16.80 28.71
CA GLU A 55 -12.71 -16.75 29.10
C GLU A 55 -13.27 -15.33 28.97
N GLY A 56 -14.52 -15.22 28.54
CA GLY A 56 -15.23 -13.95 28.43
C GLY A 56 -15.66 -13.39 29.79
N ASN A 57 -15.66 -12.06 29.93
CA ASN A 57 -16.02 -11.38 31.18
C ASN A 57 -17.01 -10.21 31.01
N GLY A 58 -17.57 -10.04 29.81
CA GLY A 58 -18.61 -9.07 29.44
C GLY A 58 -20.01 -9.67 29.22
N GLU A 59 -20.84 -8.99 28.40
CA GLU A 59 -22.28 -9.27 28.23
C GLU A 59 -22.63 -10.21 27.06
N LEU A 60 -21.76 -10.31 26.06
CA LEU A 60 -21.91 -11.26 24.95
C LEU A 60 -21.56 -12.69 25.39
N SER A 61 -21.92 -13.69 24.58
CA SER A 61 -21.68 -15.10 24.89
C SER A 61 -21.36 -15.91 23.64
N GLY A 62 -20.59 -16.99 23.80
CA GLY A 62 -20.13 -17.85 22.72
C GLY A 62 -18.62 -17.73 22.53
N GLU A 63 -18.07 -18.64 21.73
CA GLU A 63 -16.63 -18.67 21.47
C GLU A 63 -16.28 -17.99 20.13
N VAL A 64 -15.26 -17.14 20.14
CA VAL A 64 -14.63 -16.60 18.95
C VAL A 64 -13.35 -17.39 18.67
N VAL A 65 -13.32 -18.03 17.51
CA VAL A 65 -12.15 -18.76 17.03
C VAL A 65 -11.23 -17.78 16.29
N ILE A 66 -9.96 -17.70 16.67
CA ILE A 66 -8.94 -16.95 15.94
C ILE A 66 -7.98 -17.96 15.31
N LEU A 67 -7.98 -18.04 13.98
CA LEU A 67 -7.03 -18.87 13.24
C LEU A 67 -5.96 -17.97 12.64
N VAL A 68 -4.72 -18.14 13.08
CA VAL A 68 -3.58 -17.32 12.62
C VAL A 68 -2.64 -18.18 11.80
N ASN A 69 -2.19 -17.69 10.65
CA ASN A 69 -1.12 -18.33 9.91
C ASN A 69 0.09 -18.53 10.82
N ARG A 70 0.57 -19.78 10.93
CA ARG A 70 1.62 -20.20 11.86
C ARG A 70 2.94 -19.44 11.66
N PHE A 71 3.24 -19.01 10.44
CA PHE A 71 4.45 -18.25 10.12
C PHE A 71 4.29 -16.77 10.46
N LEU A 72 3.06 -16.25 10.42
CA LEU A 72 2.74 -14.87 10.79
C LEU A 72 2.67 -14.68 12.31
N TYR A 73 2.15 -15.68 13.03
CA TYR A 73 1.87 -15.61 14.47
C TYR A 73 3.03 -15.08 15.34
N PRO A 74 4.30 -15.52 15.17
CA PRO A 74 5.41 -15.04 16.01
C PRO A 74 5.72 -13.54 15.84
N HIS A 75 5.17 -12.89 14.82
CA HIS A 75 5.39 -11.47 14.51
C HIS A 75 4.24 -10.57 14.97
N LEU A 76 3.19 -11.13 15.57
CA LEU A 76 2.01 -10.40 16.04
C LEU A 76 1.93 -10.38 17.56
N SER A 77 1.45 -9.27 18.11
CA SER A 77 1.05 -9.13 19.51
C SER A 77 -0.47 -9.17 19.59
N LEU A 78 -1.02 -10.31 20.05
CA LEU A 78 -2.46 -10.56 20.08
C LEU A 78 -3.10 -10.38 21.47
N ASP A 79 -2.32 -10.27 22.54
CA ASP A 79 -2.82 -10.18 23.93
C ASP A 79 -3.89 -9.09 24.10
N THR A 80 -3.62 -7.90 23.56
CA THR A 80 -4.58 -6.77 23.61
C THR A 80 -5.85 -7.09 22.84
N PHE A 81 -5.73 -7.71 21.66
CA PHE A 81 -6.88 -8.06 20.83
C PHE A 81 -7.75 -9.15 21.49
N ILE A 82 -7.12 -10.14 22.12
CA ILE A 82 -7.81 -11.18 22.90
C ILE A 82 -8.49 -10.56 24.13
N SER A 83 -7.79 -9.66 24.84
CA SER A 83 -8.37 -8.93 25.98
C SER A 83 -9.57 -8.08 25.55
N ASP A 84 -9.49 -7.43 24.38
CA ASP A 84 -10.56 -6.62 23.83
C ASP A 84 -11.80 -7.47 23.52
N ILE A 85 -11.64 -8.61 22.86
CA ILE A 85 -12.75 -9.53 22.54
C ILE A 85 -13.36 -10.12 23.81
N THR A 86 -12.53 -10.56 24.77
CA THR A 86 -13.02 -11.14 26.03
C THR A 86 -13.74 -10.13 26.90
N SER A 87 -13.33 -8.85 26.85
CA SER A 87 -14.01 -7.73 27.52
C SER A 87 -15.45 -7.52 27.05
N MET A 88 -15.76 -7.94 25.81
CA MET A 88 -17.12 -7.89 25.29
C MET A 88 -18.00 -9.04 25.80
N GLY A 89 -17.40 -10.13 26.31
CA GLY A 89 -18.12 -11.31 26.81
C GLY A 89 -17.85 -12.62 26.08
N TYR A 90 -17.21 -12.58 24.91
CA TYR A 90 -16.84 -13.79 24.19
C TYR A 90 -15.70 -14.54 24.87
N SER A 91 -15.73 -15.88 24.86
CA SER A 91 -14.51 -16.66 25.05
C SER A 91 -13.70 -16.66 23.75
N VAL A 92 -12.38 -16.84 23.84
CA VAL A 92 -11.47 -16.88 22.69
C VAL A 92 -10.75 -18.22 22.65
N TYR A 93 -10.73 -18.83 21.46
CA TYR A 93 -9.85 -19.96 21.14
C TYR A 93 -8.89 -19.55 20.02
N LEU A 94 -7.61 -19.44 20.34
CA LEU A 94 -6.56 -19.11 19.39
C LEU A 94 -5.82 -20.37 18.93
N ASP A 95 -5.77 -20.59 17.63
CA ASP A 95 -5.04 -21.68 16.98
C ASP A 95 -4.10 -21.14 15.89
N THR A 96 -2.93 -21.75 15.77
CA THR A 96 -1.96 -21.43 14.72
C THR A 96 -2.02 -22.50 13.64
N VAL A 97 -2.24 -22.11 12.39
CA VAL A 97 -2.52 -23.03 11.28
C VAL A 97 -1.53 -22.83 10.13
N SER A 98 -1.08 -23.92 9.51
CA SER A 98 -0.32 -23.88 8.24
C SER A 98 -0.59 -25.15 7.43
N GLY A 99 -0.59 -25.02 6.10
CA GLY A 99 -0.87 -26.13 5.18
C GLY A 99 -2.31 -26.64 5.26
N GLY A 100 -2.52 -27.86 4.77
CA GLY A 100 -3.85 -28.49 4.70
C GLY A 100 -4.73 -27.98 3.57
N THR A 101 -5.98 -28.42 3.61
CA THR A 101 -7.05 -28.09 2.67
C THR A 101 -8.11 -27.20 3.34
N CYS A 102 -9.01 -26.62 2.56
CA CYS A 102 -10.18 -25.93 3.12
C CYS A 102 -11.08 -26.86 3.95
N VAL A 103 -11.16 -28.14 3.59
CA VAL A 103 -11.88 -29.18 4.36
C VAL A 103 -11.28 -29.35 5.75
N ASP A 104 -9.95 -29.32 5.90
CA ASP A 104 -9.29 -29.43 7.20
C ASP A 104 -9.66 -28.26 8.13
N ILE A 105 -9.71 -27.04 7.58
CA ILE A 105 -10.13 -25.85 8.32
C ILE A 105 -11.61 -25.92 8.70
N ARG A 106 -12.49 -26.31 7.76
CA ARG A 106 -13.93 -26.43 8.04
C ARG A 106 -14.21 -27.49 9.12
N ASN A 107 -13.49 -28.61 9.12
CA ASN A 107 -13.60 -29.63 10.17
C ASN A 107 -13.15 -29.13 11.55
N LEU A 108 -12.09 -28.33 11.60
CA LEU A 108 -11.66 -27.68 12.83
C LEU A 108 -12.77 -26.77 13.36
N LEU A 109 -13.33 -25.91 12.50
CA LEU A 109 -14.42 -24.99 12.85
C LEU A 109 -15.69 -25.73 13.28
N TYR A 110 -16.11 -26.76 12.54
CA TYR A 110 -17.25 -27.61 12.90
C TYR A 110 -17.12 -28.19 14.31
N THR A 111 -15.92 -28.66 14.67
CA THR A 111 -15.65 -29.20 16.00
C THR A 111 -15.85 -28.14 17.10
N ARG A 112 -15.35 -26.92 16.87
CA ARG A 112 -15.49 -25.80 17.81
C ARG A 112 -16.95 -25.34 17.92
N TRP A 113 -17.63 -25.18 16.80
CA TRP A 113 -19.05 -24.81 16.77
C TRP A 113 -19.93 -25.84 17.49
N ASN A 114 -19.90 -27.10 17.07
CA ASN A 114 -20.78 -28.15 17.59
C ASN A 114 -20.49 -28.52 19.05
N SER A 115 -19.22 -28.46 19.49
CA SER A 115 -18.83 -28.91 20.84
C SER A 115 -18.56 -27.80 21.85
N GLN A 116 -18.19 -26.61 21.41
CA GLN A 116 -17.75 -25.49 22.27
C GLN A 116 -18.61 -24.23 22.10
N GLY A 117 -19.57 -24.23 21.17
CA GLY A 117 -20.47 -23.08 20.95
C GLY A 117 -19.76 -21.91 20.29
N ALA A 118 -18.86 -22.19 19.34
CA ALA A 118 -18.26 -21.13 18.52
C ALA A 118 -19.36 -20.37 17.76
N VAL A 119 -19.28 -19.05 17.77
CA VAL A 119 -20.23 -18.15 17.10
C VAL A 119 -19.61 -17.46 15.88
N GLY A 120 -18.29 -17.49 15.77
CA GLY A 120 -17.55 -16.80 14.73
C GLY A 120 -16.09 -17.21 14.62
N VAL A 121 -15.50 -16.90 13.47
CA VAL A 121 -14.08 -17.09 13.20
C VAL A 121 -13.45 -15.80 12.65
N ILE A 122 -12.23 -15.50 13.11
CA ILE A 122 -11.35 -14.48 12.53
C ILE A 122 -10.12 -15.19 11.95
N ILE A 123 -9.93 -15.08 10.64
CA ILE A 123 -8.77 -15.62 9.94
C ILE A 123 -7.72 -14.51 9.78
N ILE A 124 -6.53 -14.73 10.32
CA ILE A 124 -5.41 -13.79 10.26
C ILE A 124 -4.28 -14.39 9.42
N GLY A 125 -3.95 -13.68 8.33
CA GLY A 125 -3.01 -14.13 7.32
C GLY A 125 -3.64 -15.05 6.27
N GLU A 126 -2.80 -15.63 5.43
CA GLU A 126 -3.22 -16.59 4.41
C GLU A 126 -3.43 -17.99 4.99
N LEU A 127 -4.61 -18.54 4.74
CA LEU A 127 -5.00 -19.93 5.01
C LEU A 127 -5.71 -20.50 3.77
N PRO A 128 -5.79 -21.83 3.59
CA PRO A 128 -6.53 -22.46 2.50
C PRO A 128 -7.84 -21.75 2.13
N VAL A 129 -8.00 -21.41 0.85
CA VAL A 129 -9.15 -20.66 0.33
C VAL A 129 -10.06 -21.62 -0.43
N PRO A 130 -11.35 -21.77 -0.03
CA PRO A 130 -12.32 -22.54 -0.79
C PRO A 130 -12.75 -21.77 -2.05
N TRP A 131 -12.98 -22.51 -3.14
CA TRP A 131 -13.47 -21.98 -4.40
C TRP A 131 -14.79 -22.64 -4.80
N TYR A 132 -15.65 -21.89 -5.48
CA TYR A 132 -16.96 -22.35 -5.92
C TYR A 132 -17.17 -22.03 -7.40
N ALA A 133 -17.74 -22.98 -8.13
CA ALA A 133 -18.19 -22.82 -9.50
C ALA A 133 -19.72 -22.68 -9.53
N LEU A 134 -20.20 -21.58 -10.12
CA LEU A 134 -21.63 -21.39 -10.35
C LEU A 134 -21.85 -20.73 -11.70
N ASP A 135 -22.72 -21.34 -12.51
CA ASP A 135 -22.93 -20.96 -13.91
C ASP A 135 -21.58 -20.94 -14.69
N ASP A 136 -21.21 -19.77 -15.24
CA ASP A 136 -19.95 -19.56 -15.98
C ASP A 136 -18.88 -18.84 -15.13
N GLU A 137 -19.05 -18.72 -13.80
CA GLU A 137 -18.15 -17.98 -12.90
C GLU A 137 -17.50 -18.89 -11.84
N VAL A 138 -16.20 -18.67 -11.57
CA VAL A 138 -15.43 -19.38 -10.54
C VAL A 138 -14.81 -18.35 -9.58
N PHE A 139 -15.06 -18.49 -8.28
CA PHE A 139 -14.70 -17.45 -7.30
C PHE A 139 -14.39 -18.02 -5.91
N PRO A 140 -13.58 -17.32 -5.09
CA PRO A 140 -13.33 -17.72 -3.70
C PRO A 140 -14.57 -17.42 -2.83
N ILE A 141 -14.84 -18.28 -1.84
CA ILE A 141 -16.13 -18.29 -1.12
C ILE A 141 -15.97 -18.44 0.40
N ASP A 142 -16.02 -17.33 1.14
CA ASP A 142 -15.98 -17.42 2.61
C ASP A 142 -17.24 -18.07 3.22
N TYR A 143 -18.36 -18.14 2.49
CA TYR A 143 -19.59 -18.79 2.94
C TYR A 143 -19.39 -20.28 3.29
N TYR A 144 -18.45 -20.95 2.62
CA TYR A 144 -18.03 -22.32 2.93
C TYR A 144 -17.54 -22.52 4.37
N TYR A 145 -16.95 -21.48 4.97
CA TYR A 145 -16.51 -21.51 6.38
C TYR A 145 -17.56 -20.97 7.34
N MET A 146 -18.67 -20.42 6.83
CA MET A 146 -19.77 -19.90 7.63
C MET A 146 -20.84 -20.96 7.84
N ASP A 147 -21.21 -21.69 6.79
CA ASP A 147 -22.01 -22.91 6.88
C ASP A 147 -21.10 -24.09 7.22
N LEU A 148 -21.27 -24.70 8.39
CA LEU A 148 -20.43 -25.80 8.89
C LEU A 148 -21.13 -27.15 8.83
N ASP A 149 -22.46 -27.17 8.75
CA ASP A 149 -23.25 -28.40 8.75
C ASP A 149 -23.94 -28.73 7.41
N GLY A 150 -23.84 -27.86 6.42
CA GLY A 150 -24.25 -28.07 5.04
C GLY A 150 -23.29 -28.93 4.22
N TYR A 151 -23.78 -29.42 3.08
CA TYR A 151 -23.05 -30.29 2.16
C TYR A 151 -22.48 -29.48 0.98
N TRP A 152 -21.17 -29.62 0.78
CA TRP A 152 -20.43 -28.99 -0.33
C TRP A 152 -19.82 -30.07 -1.21
N GLY A 153 -20.34 -30.21 -2.42
CA GLY A 153 -19.92 -31.27 -3.35
C GLY A 153 -18.95 -30.75 -4.41
N ASP A 154 -17.79 -31.40 -4.53
CA ASP A 154 -16.86 -31.31 -5.66
C ASP A 154 -17.00 -32.62 -6.46
N ALA A 155 -17.66 -32.55 -7.62
CA ALA A 155 -18.01 -33.74 -8.38
C ALA A 155 -16.87 -34.21 -9.29
N ASN A 156 -15.96 -33.31 -9.64
CA ASN A 156 -14.89 -33.55 -10.61
C ASN A 156 -13.50 -33.68 -9.95
N ASN A 157 -13.41 -33.45 -8.63
CA ASN A 157 -12.21 -33.46 -7.80
C ASN A 157 -11.13 -32.48 -8.29
N ASP A 158 -11.53 -31.28 -8.69
CA ASP A 158 -10.62 -30.21 -9.12
C ASP A 158 -10.35 -29.16 -8.03
N ASP A 159 -10.77 -29.43 -6.79
CA ASP A 159 -10.69 -28.54 -5.62
C ASP A 159 -11.59 -27.30 -5.71
N ILE A 160 -12.56 -27.30 -6.66
CA ILE A 160 -13.61 -26.30 -6.79
C ILE A 160 -14.96 -26.97 -6.46
N PHE A 161 -15.72 -26.41 -5.53
CA PHE A 161 -17.04 -26.93 -5.20
C PHE A 161 -18.06 -26.57 -6.29
N ASP A 162 -18.85 -27.55 -6.72
CA ASP A 162 -19.86 -27.44 -7.79
C ASP A 162 -21.30 -27.36 -7.26
N SER A 163 -21.50 -27.70 -5.99
CA SER A 163 -22.83 -27.81 -5.39
C SER A 163 -22.81 -27.49 -3.90
N HIS A 164 -23.91 -26.88 -3.44
CA HIS A 164 -24.23 -26.61 -2.05
C HIS A 164 -25.65 -27.11 -1.79
N SER A 165 -25.86 -27.91 -0.74
CA SER A 165 -27.18 -28.40 -0.34
C SER A 165 -27.26 -28.69 1.15
N ASP A 166 -28.47 -28.93 1.68
CA ASP A 166 -28.67 -29.48 3.04
C ASP A 166 -27.72 -30.66 3.30
N GLY A 167 -26.94 -30.57 4.38
CA GLY A 167 -25.98 -31.58 4.78
C GLY A 167 -26.46 -32.41 5.97
N SER A 168 -25.72 -32.30 7.08
CA SER A 168 -26.19 -32.77 8.38
C SER A 168 -27.18 -31.81 9.06
N GLY A 169 -27.21 -30.55 8.62
CA GLY A 169 -28.21 -29.55 8.96
C GLY A 169 -28.83 -28.92 7.71
N ASP A 170 -28.66 -27.61 7.55
CA ASP A 170 -29.24 -26.81 6.45
C ASP A 170 -28.15 -26.18 5.58
N GLU A 171 -28.52 -25.20 4.74
CA GLU A 171 -27.62 -24.44 3.89
C GLU A 171 -27.27 -23.07 4.52
N GLU A 172 -27.72 -22.79 5.74
CA GLU A 172 -27.62 -21.48 6.37
C GLU A 172 -26.25 -21.27 7.06
N ALA A 173 -25.84 -20.01 7.24
CA ALA A 173 -24.62 -19.73 8.02
C ALA A 173 -24.78 -20.14 9.50
N ASP A 174 -23.86 -20.96 9.99
CA ASP A 174 -23.71 -21.36 11.40
C ASP A 174 -22.91 -20.37 12.23
N ILE A 175 -21.89 -19.76 11.63
CA ILE A 175 -20.99 -18.79 12.27
C ILE A 175 -20.74 -17.59 11.34
N TRP A 176 -20.33 -16.45 11.90
CA TRP A 176 -19.79 -15.36 11.09
C TRP A 176 -18.30 -15.54 10.81
N LEU A 177 -17.80 -14.93 9.74
CA LEU A 177 -16.37 -14.93 9.39
C LEU A 177 -15.86 -13.50 9.18
N GLY A 178 -14.65 -13.23 9.67
CA GLY A 178 -13.87 -12.03 9.36
C GLY A 178 -12.49 -12.39 8.84
N ARG A 179 -12.00 -11.63 7.84
CA ARG A 179 -10.71 -11.87 7.21
C ARG A 179 -9.74 -10.72 7.41
N LEU A 180 -8.53 -11.04 7.88
CA LEU A 180 -7.37 -10.17 7.99
C LEU A 180 -6.19 -10.77 7.20
N THR A 181 -6.35 -10.87 5.88
CA THR A 181 -5.34 -11.44 4.97
C THR A 181 -4.63 -10.30 4.23
N ALA A 182 -3.54 -9.80 4.81
CA ALA A 182 -2.72 -8.73 4.20
C ALA A 182 -1.63 -9.26 3.26
N THR A 183 -1.51 -10.58 3.07
CA THR A 183 -0.54 -11.27 2.19
C THR A 183 -0.44 -10.66 0.79
N TYR A 184 -1.58 -10.22 0.27
CA TYR A 184 -1.72 -9.68 -1.08
C TYR A 184 -1.57 -8.16 -1.16
N CYS A 185 -1.20 -7.49 -0.06
CA CYS A 185 -0.99 -6.04 -0.01
C CYS A 185 0.50 -5.70 -0.25
N THR A 186 0.77 -4.83 -1.23
CA THR A 186 2.14 -4.45 -1.63
C THR A 186 2.70 -3.23 -0.88
N ASN A 187 1.88 -2.58 -0.04
CA ASN A 187 2.21 -1.30 0.59
C ASN A 187 2.87 -1.43 2.00
N GLY A 188 3.18 -2.64 2.43
CA GLY A 188 3.81 -2.97 3.71
C GLY A 188 3.96 -4.48 3.83
N ASP A 189 4.79 -4.96 4.77
CA ASP A 189 4.81 -6.39 5.08
C ASP A 189 3.53 -6.81 5.83
N GLU A 190 3.12 -8.05 5.64
CA GLU A 190 1.87 -8.58 6.21
C GLU A 190 1.82 -8.43 7.73
N ALA A 191 2.92 -8.69 8.45
CA ALA A 191 2.94 -8.58 9.90
C ALA A 191 2.74 -7.14 10.37
N SER A 192 3.42 -6.18 9.77
CA SER A 192 3.23 -4.76 10.10
C SER A 192 1.82 -4.26 9.75
N LEU A 193 1.26 -4.67 8.61
CA LEU A 193 -0.08 -4.27 8.20
C LEU A 193 -1.14 -4.84 9.14
N VAL A 194 -1.04 -6.12 9.50
CA VAL A 194 -1.95 -6.77 10.44
C VAL A 194 -1.76 -6.19 11.85
N GLN A 195 -0.54 -5.97 12.31
CA GLN A 195 -0.29 -5.35 13.62
C GLN A 195 -0.83 -3.92 13.68
N ASN A 196 -0.67 -3.14 12.62
CA ASN A 196 -1.26 -1.81 12.52
C ASN A 196 -2.79 -1.87 12.56
N TYR A 197 -3.40 -2.82 11.84
CA TYR A 197 -4.83 -3.07 11.92
C TYR A 197 -5.28 -3.37 13.36
N LEU A 198 -4.60 -4.28 14.06
CA LEU A 198 -4.91 -4.63 15.45
C LEU A 198 -4.78 -3.43 16.39
N ASN A 199 -3.77 -2.57 16.16
CA ASN A 199 -3.62 -1.33 16.91
C ASN A 199 -4.77 -0.36 16.66
N LYS A 200 -5.16 -0.13 15.40
CA LYS A 200 -6.33 0.70 15.04
C LYS A 200 -7.61 0.17 15.67
N ASN A 201 -7.80 -1.15 15.60
CA ASN A 201 -8.92 -1.86 16.19
C ASN A 201 -9.03 -1.57 17.69
N HIS A 202 -7.93 -1.75 18.43
CA HIS A 202 -7.87 -1.41 19.85
C HIS A 202 -8.16 0.08 20.11
N GLN A 203 -7.52 0.99 19.35
CA GLN A 203 -7.75 2.43 19.51
C GLN A 203 -9.21 2.81 19.27
N TYR A 204 -9.90 2.18 18.33
CA TYR A 204 -11.31 2.43 18.07
C TYR A 204 -12.20 1.93 19.23
N ARG A 205 -11.90 0.74 19.77
CA ARG A 205 -12.64 0.16 20.91
C ARG A 205 -12.58 1.02 22.17
N ILE A 206 -11.44 1.63 22.44
CA ILE A 206 -11.27 2.54 23.59
C ILE A 206 -11.64 4.00 23.25
N GLY A 207 -12.06 4.26 22.01
CA GLY A 207 -12.51 5.56 21.53
C GLY A 207 -11.41 6.59 21.24
N ASN A 208 -10.16 6.16 21.09
CA ASN A 208 -9.04 7.02 20.70
C ASN A 208 -8.89 7.19 19.18
N LEU A 209 -9.38 6.22 18.40
CA LEU A 209 -9.51 6.36 16.94
C LEU A 209 -10.96 6.72 16.64
N SER A 210 -11.22 8.02 16.47
CA SER A 210 -12.56 8.60 16.42
C SER A 210 -12.71 9.51 15.22
N VAL A 211 -13.87 9.43 14.58
CA VAL A 211 -14.31 10.32 13.48
C VAL A 211 -15.69 10.87 13.82
N PRO A 212 -16.20 11.89 13.11
CA PRO A 212 -17.56 12.36 13.33
C PRO A 212 -18.58 11.21 13.22
N PHE A 213 -19.51 11.13 14.17
CA PHE A 213 -20.59 10.13 14.19
C PHE A 213 -21.64 10.45 13.12
N GLN A 214 -21.29 10.16 11.87
CA GLN A 214 -22.07 10.37 10.67
C GLN A 214 -21.70 9.32 9.62
N ALA A 215 -22.59 9.14 8.65
CA ALA A 215 -22.38 8.23 7.53
C ALA A 215 -22.59 8.92 6.19
N LEU A 216 -21.96 8.36 5.16
CA LEU A 216 -22.11 8.77 3.76
C LEU A 216 -22.78 7.66 2.97
N ALA A 217 -23.85 7.97 2.24
CA ALA A 217 -24.37 7.17 1.15
C ALA A 217 -24.00 7.84 -0.18
N PHE A 218 -23.05 7.27 -0.90
CA PHE A 218 -22.58 7.77 -2.20
C PHE A 218 -23.12 6.86 -3.31
N ASN A 219 -24.23 7.27 -3.91
CA ASN A 219 -24.99 6.47 -4.87
C ASN A 219 -24.74 7.02 -6.28
N ASP A 220 -23.93 6.32 -7.08
CA ASP A 220 -23.66 6.70 -8.48
C ASP A 220 -24.94 6.72 -9.33
N ASP A 221 -24.88 7.30 -10.52
CA ASP A 221 -26.04 7.67 -11.33
C ASP A 221 -27.03 6.52 -11.61
N ASP A 222 -26.52 5.31 -11.87
CA ASP A 222 -27.31 4.08 -12.05
C ASP A 222 -28.15 3.70 -10.80
N TRP A 223 -27.81 4.25 -9.63
CA TRP A 223 -28.46 4.03 -8.33
C TRP A 223 -28.93 5.33 -7.65
N SER A 224 -28.99 6.44 -8.39
CA SER A 224 -29.40 7.78 -7.91
C SER A 224 -30.81 7.87 -7.28
N TYR A 225 -31.63 6.83 -7.41
CA TYR A 225 -32.97 6.74 -6.82
C TYR A 225 -32.99 6.06 -5.43
N THR A 226 -31.84 5.62 -4.92
CA THR A 226 -31.79 4.79 -3.71
C THR A 226 -31.97 5.57 -2.42
N GLY A 227 -31.55 6.84 -2.36
CA GLY A 227 -31.59 7.61 -1.12
C GLY A 227 -30.67 7.04 -0.04
N ASP A 228 -31.11 7.15 1.21
CA ASP A 228 -30.47 6.47 2.33
C ASP A 228 -30.76 4.95 2.28
N PRO A 229 -29.73 4.08 2.18
CA PRO A 229 -29.91 2.63 2.12
C PRO A 229 -30.29 2.00 3.47
N GLY A 230 -30.62 2.78 4.50
CA GLY A 230 -30.97 2.31 5.84
C GLY A 230 -29.91 2.61 6.90
N LEU A 231 -28.91 3.43 6.57
CA LEU A 231 -27.90 3.91 7.53
C LEU A 231 -28.52 4.77 8.64
N ASN A 232 -29.68 5.39 8.41
CA ASN A 232 -30.44 6.09 9.45
C ASN A 232 -30.82 5.21 10.64
N ALA A 233 -30.88 3.88 10.49
CA ALA A 233 -31.09 2.96 11.60
C ALA A 233 -29.98 3.08 12.66
N ILE A 234 -28.76 3.43 12.24
CA ILE A 234 -27.58 3.61 13.10
C ILE A 234 -27.37 5.11 13.42
N TYR A 235 -27.42 5.96 12.40
CA TYR A 235 -26.96 7.36 12.48
C TYR A 235 -28.09 8.40 12.56
N GLY A 236 -29.35 7.98 12.50
CA GLY A 236 -30.51 8.89 12.51
C GLY A 236 -30.44 9.89 11.36
N SER A 237 -30.49 11.20 11.69
CA SER A 237 -30.40 12.28 10.70
C SER A 237 -28.97 12.57 10.21
N ASN A 238 -27.94 11.92 10.76
CA ASN A 238 -26.54 12.16 10.42
C ASN A 238 -26.08 11.30 9.23
N VAL A 239 -26.94 11.11 8.23
CA VAL A 239 -26.62 10.43 6.98
C VAL A 239 -26.58 11.46 5.87
N GLU A 240 -25.40 11.65 5.29
CA GLU A 240 -25.24 12.45 4.08
C GLU A 240 -25.49 11.57 2.86
N VAL A 241 -26.40 11.98 1.98
CA VAL A 241 -26.71 11.26 0.73
C VAL A 241 -26.24 12.08 -0.46
N VAL A 242 -25.38 11.48 -1.29
CA VAL A 242 -24.92 12.01 -2.58
C VAL A 242 -25.47 11.11 -3.67
N GLU A 243 -26.47 11.61 -4.40
CA GLU A 243 -27.19 10.82 -5.41
C GLU A 243 -27.50 11.58 -6.71
N ASN A 244 -27.16 12.87 -6.79
CA ASN A 244 -27.34 13.62 -8.02
C ASN A 244 -26.34 13.10 -9.06
N SER A 245 -26.86 12.60 -10.19
CA SER A 245 -26.09 11.98 -11.25
C SER A 245 -25.04 12.88 -11.89
N THR A 246 -25.09 14.21 -11.73
CA THR A 246 -24.00 15.10 -12.20
C THR A 246 -22.92 15.36 -11.14
N SER A 247 -23.10 14.82 -9.93
CA SER A 247 -22.26 15.06 -8.76
C SER A 247 -21.55 13.79 -8.26
N THR A 248 -21.93 12.62 -8.75
CA THR A 248 -21.30 11.35 -8.37
C THR A 248 -20.01 11.15 -9.16
N THR A 249 -19.01 12.00 -8.94
CA THR A 249 -17.69 11.91 -9.60
C THR A 249 -16.63 11.37 -8.65
N GLU A 250 -15.52 10.87 -9.21
CA GLU A 250 -14.33 10.48 -8.45
C GLU A 250 -13.87 11.62 -7.52
N THR A 251 -13.77 12.84 -8.05
CA THR A 251 -13.31 14.00 -7.29
C THR A 251 -14.24 14.32 -6.11
N GLN A 252 -15.55 14.20 -6.32
CA GLN A 252 -16.51 14.40 -5.23
C GLN A 252 -16.42 13.28 -4.21
N TYR A 253 -16.21 12.03 -4.63
CA TYR A 253 -16.00 10.92 -3.72
C TYR A 253 -14.75 11.13 -2.85
N VAL A 254 -13.61 11.45 -3.45
CA VAL A 254 -12.36 11.75 -2.73
C VAL A 254 -12.53 12.90 -1.75
N SER A 255 -13.16 14.00 -2.19
CA SER A 255 -13.44 15.14 -1.32
C SER A 255 -14.35 14.78 -0.14
N LYS A 256 -15.32 13.88 -0.34
CA LYS A 256 -16.18 13.39 0.74
C LYS A 256 -15.37 12.58 1.73
N LEU A 257 -14.57 11.62 1.29
CA LEU A 257 -13.80 10.75 2.18
C LEU A 257 -12.93 11.52 3.19
N GLN A 258 -12.52 12.76 2.89
CA GLN A 258 -11.73 13.62 3.78
C GLN A 258 -12.54 14.28 4.92
N ASN A 259 -13.87 14.31 4.84
CA ASN A 259 -14.74 14.95 5.84
C ASN A 259 -14.90 14.13 7.13
N GLY A 260 -14.49 12.86 7.09
CA GLY A 260 -14.60 11.91 8.19
C GLY A 260 -16.00 11.34 8.36
N TYR A 261 -16.12 10.03 8.15
CA TYR A 261 -17.38 9.28 8.30
C TYR A 261 -17.10 7.99 9.06
N GLU A 262 -17.93 7.64 10.03
CA GLU A 262 -17.80 6.33 10.65
C GLU A 262 -18.19 5.22 9.67
N TYR A 263 -19.14 5.49 8.78
CA TYR A 263 -19.59 4.53 7.78
C TYR A 263 -19.73 5.16 6.38
N VAL A 264 -19.22 4.48 5.36
CA VAL A 264 -19.45 4.82 3.95
C VAL A 264 -20.16 3.67 3.24
N HIS A 265 -21.31 3.95 2.67
CA HIS A 265 -21.97 3.11 1.69
C HIS A 265 -21.70 3.68 0.31
N ILE A 266 -21.08 2.90 -0.58
CA ILE A 266 -20.83 3.33 -1.96
C ILE A 266 -21.51 2.36 -2.94
N MET A 267 -22.32 2.92 -3.84
CA MET A 267 -22.85 2.22 -5.00
C MET A 267 -22.17 2.77 -6.25
N ALA A 268 -21.30 1.98 -6.86
CA ALA A 268 -20.57 2.36 -8.07
C ALA A 268 -20.23 1.12 -8.90
N HIS A 269 -20.04 1.31 -10.21
CA HIS A 269 -19.36 0.29 -11.01
C HIS A 269 -17.94 0.14 -10.50
N SER A 270 -17.42 -1.08 -10.43
CA SER A 270 -16.11 -1.31 -9.80
C SER A 270 -15.44 -2.57 -10.31
N SER A 271 -14.17 -2.67 -9.95
CA SER A 271 -13.32 -3.84 -10.06
C SER A 271 -12.71 -4.14 -8.68
N PRO A 272 -11.90 -5.20 -8.54
CA PRO A 272 -11.11 -5.38 -7.33
C PRO A 272 -10.19 -4.21 -7.00
N TRP A 273 -9.92 -3.29 -7.92
CA TRP A 273 -8.90 -2.26 -7.72
C TRP A 273 -9.43 -0.83 -7.81
N SER A 274 -10.71 -0.62 -8.08
CA SER A 274 -11.23 0.72 -8.32
C SER A 274 -12.74 0.86 -8.22
N HIS A 275 -13.20 2.06 -7.90
CA HIS A 275 -14.56 2.54 -8.11
C HIS A 275 -14.60 3.45 -9.34
N THR A 276 -15.38 3.10 -10.35
CA THR A 276 -15.61 3.92 -11.54
C THR A 276 -17.00 4.53 -11.47
N PHE A 277 -17.04 5.86 -11.57
CA PHE A 277 -18.27 6.62 -11.58
C PHE A 277 -18.67 7.02 -13.00
N ARG A 278 -19.97 6.97 -13.31
CA ARG A 278 -20.49 7.19 -14.67
C ARG A 278 -21.55 8.29 -14.87
N PRO A 279 -21.57 9.43 -14.14
CA PRO A 279 -22.34 10.63 -14.51
C PRO A 279 -22.48 10.86 -16.00
N MET A 280 -23.66 10.60 -16.58
CA MET A 280 -23.92 10.84 -18.01
C MET A 280 -22.86 10.20 -18.95
N ASN A 281 -22.36 9.01 -18.58
CA ASN A 281 -21.31 8.19 -19.20
C ASN A 281 -19.85 8.46 -18.79
N VAL A 282 -19.49 9.52 -18.04
CA VAL A 282 -18.09 9.71 -17.58
C VAL A 282 -17.99 10.57 -16.31
N GLY A 283 -17.57 10.01 -15.16
CA GLY A 283 -17.30 10.77 -13.91
C GLY A 283 -16.01 10.42 -13.17
N GLY A 284 -15.10 9.66 -13.80
CA GLY A 284 -13.77 9.34 -13.25
C GLY A 284 -13.69 7.98 -12.54
N THR A 285 -12.49 7.60 -12.13
CA THR A 285 -12.23 6.34 -11.43
C THR A 285 -11.30 6.59 -10.25
N PHE A 286 -11.75 6.20 -9.06
CA PHE A 286 -10.95 6.14 -7.85
C PHE A 286 -10.27 4.78 -7.75
N TYR A 287 -8.94 4.74 -7.79
CA TYR A 287 -8.15 3.53 -7.69
C TYR A 287 -7.66 3.27 -6.26
N ASN A 288 -7.46 2.00 -5.95
CA ASN A 288 -6.90 1.50 -4.70
C ASN A 288 -5.54 2.11 -4.29
N PHE A 289 -4.73 2.59 -5.24
CA PHE A 289 -3.47 3.25 -4.93
C PHE A 289 -3.68 4.67 -4.42
N GLU A 290 -4.81 5.31 -4.71
CA GLU A 290 -5.13 6.66 -4.24
C GLU A 290 -5.38 6.68 -2.73
N LEU A 291 -5.88 5.59 -2.14
CA LEU A 291 -5.99 5.41 -0.69
C LEU A 291 -4.66 5.51 0.04
N TYR A 292 -3.55 5.26 -0.66
CA TYR A 292 -2.23 5.42 -0.07
C TYR A 292 -1.91 6.90 0.24
N PHE A 293 -2.46 7.79 -0.58
CA PHE A 293 -2.18 9.23 -0.58
C PHE A 293 -3.29 10.02 0.12
N LEU A 294 -4.48 9.44 0.23
CA LEU A 294 -5.65 10.08 0.81
C LEU A 294 -5.71 9.84 2.32
N THR A 295 -5.65 10.90 3.12
CA THR A 295 -6.19 10.83 4.48
C THR A 295 -7.70 10.70 4.37
N ALA A 296 -8.20 9.47 4.50
CA ALA A 296 -9.62 9.14 4.49
C ALA A 296 -10.05 8.68 5.90
N PRO A 297 -10.59 9.59 6.75
CA PRO A 297 -11.06 9.24 8.09
C PRO A 297 -12.35 8.43 8.05
N VAL A 298 -12.25 7.20 7.56
CA VAL A 298 -13.36 6.27 7.38
C VAL A 298 -13.09 4.96 8.11
N HIS A 299 -13.99 4.57 9.01
CA HIS A 299 -13.86 3.33 9.77
C HIS A 299 -14.45 2.13 9.03
N PHE A 300 -15.67 2.24 8.51
CA PHE A 300 -16.38 1.10 7.93
C PHE A 300 -16.93 1.40 6.54
N LEU A 301 -16.95 0.39 5.67
CA LEU A 301 -17.51 0.52 4.34
C LEU A 301 -18.43 -0.65 3.96
N ASN A 302 -19.49 -0.33 3.23
CA ASN A 302 -20.22 -1.30 2.41
C ASN A 302 -19.96 -0.97 0.94
N LEU A 303 -19.24 -1.87 0.27
CA LEU A 303 -18.92 -1.74 -1.14
C LEU A 303 -20.01 -2.42 -1.95
N PHE A 304 -21.05 -1.67 -2.32
CA PHE A 304 -22.03 -2.11 -3.32
C PHE A 304 -21.37 -2.06 -4.71
N SER A 305 -20.49 -3.03 -4.94
CA SER A 305 -19.50 -2.99 -6.00
C SER A 305 -19.02 -4.41 -6.34
N CYS A 306 -18.91 -4.73 -7.63
CA CYS A 306 -18.49 -6.07 -8.06
C CYS A 306 -17.02 -6.32 -7.74
N SER A 307 -16.73 -7.47 -7.14
CA SER A 307 -15.38 -7.97 -6.84
C SER A 307 -14.49 -7.08 -5.96
N GLY A 308 -15.02 -5.99 -5.37
CA GLY A 308 -14.24 -5.03 -4.58
C GLY A 308 -13.60 -5.61 -3.32
N ALA A 309 -14.11 -6.74 -2.81
CA ALA A 309 -13.58 -7.46 -1.66
C ALA A 309 -12.98 -8.84 -2.05
N ARG A 310 -12.59 -9.02 -3.32
CA ARG A 310 -11.96 -10.26 -3.80
C ARG A 310 -10.55 -10.39 -3.21
N TYR A 311 -10.49 -11.00 -2.03
CA TYR A 311 -9.31 -11.03 -1.16
C TYR A 311 -8.12 -11.84 -1.70
N VAL A 312 -8.28 -12.58 -2.80
CA VAL A 312 -7.20 -13.27 -3.51
C VAL A 312 -6.51 -12.38 -4.55
N GLU A 313 -7.07 -11.20 -4.86
CA GLU A 313 -6.43 -10.26 -5.78
C GLU A 313 -5.41 -9.40 -5.05
N ARG A 314 -4.25 -9.24 -5.69
CA ARG A 314 -3.21 -8.30 -5.26
C ARG A 314 -3.79 -6.90 -5.15
N ASP A 315 -3.61 -6.29 -3.99
CA ASP A 315 -4.05 -4.93 -3.67
C ASP A 315 -5.54 -4.69 -3.87
N ASN A 316 -6.40 -5.68 -3.61
CA ASN A 316 -7.83 -5.46 -3.71
C ASN A 316 -8.33 -4.30 -2.83
N LEU A 317 -9.42 -3.67 -3.26
CA LEU A 317 -9.93 -2.40 -2.75
C LEU A 317 -10.40 -2.51 -1.30
N GLY A 318 -11.05 -3.61 -0.92
CA GLY A 318 -11.46 -3.87 0.45
C GLY A 318 -10.27 -3.97 1.41
N ASN A 319 -9.25 -4.77 1.05
CA ASN A 319 -7.99 -4.81 1.80
C ASN A 319 -7.27 -3.46 1.79
N ALA A 320 -7.35 -2.71 0.69
CA ALA A 320 -6.77 -1.38 0.59
C ALA A 320 -7.38 -0.44 1.65
N TYR A 321 -8.70 -0.45 1.84
CA TYR A 321 -9.35 0.36 2.88
C TYR A 321 -8.89 -0.03 4.29
N ILE A 322 -8.87 -1.32 4.65
CA ILE A 322 -8.58 -1.73 6.03
C ILE A 322 -7.09 -1.75 6.38
N PHE A 323 -6.18 -1.92 5.41
CA PHE A 323 -4.74 -1.98 5.67
C PHE A 323 -3.97 -0.72 5.26
N ARG A 324 -4.47 0.08 4.30
CA ARG A 324 -3.74 1.26 3.79
C ARG A 324 -4.18 2.57 4.41
N SER A 325 -5.43 2.68 4.83
CA SER A 325 -5.92 3.87 5.55
C SER A 325 -5.51 3.81 7.02
N ASP A 326 -5.19 4.98 7.58
CA ASP A 326 -4.98 5.16 9.02
C ASP A 326 -6.26 4.92 9.86
N TYR A 327 -7.42 4.76 9.22
CA TYR A 327 -8.73 4.67 9.87
C TYR A 327 -9.52 3.39 9.58
N GLY A 328 -9.37 2.79 8.41
CA GLY A 328 -10.22 1.66 8.00
C GLY A 328 -10.16 0.46 8.94
N LEU A 329 -11.32 -0.09 9.30
CA LEU A 329 -11.51 -1.17 10.26
C LEU A 329 -12.38 -2.32 9.73
N GLY A 330 -13.31 -2.07 8.81
CA GLY A 330 -14.16 -3.13 8.29
C GLY A 330 -14.76 -2.81 6.93
N VAL A 331 -14.83 -3.82 6.06
CA VAL A 331 -15.43 -3.74 4.74
C VAL A 331 -16.32 -4.95 4.52
N VAL A 332 -17.58 -4.73 4.18
CA VAL A 332 -18.43 -5.74 3.55
C VAL A 332 -18.45 -5.50 2.04
N GLY A 333 -18.25 -6.57 1.26
CA GLY A 333 -18.22 -6.50 -0.20
C GLY A 333 -18.23 -7.88 -0.83
N SER A 334 -18.17 -7.94 -2.15
CA SER A 334 -18.20 -9.20 -2.91
C SER A 334 -16.81 -9.58 -3.43
N ALA A 335 -16.50 -10.87 -3.39
CA ALA A 335 -15.33 -11.49 -4.03
C ALA A 335 -15.58 -11.92 -5.49
N LYS A 336 -16.80 -11.69 -5.98
CA LYS A 336 -17.25 -12.01 -7.34
C LYS A 336 -18.12 -10.87 -7.90
N THR A 337 -18.65 -11.07 -9.09
CA THR A 337 -19.78 -10.25 -9.59
C THR A 337 -20.96 -10.28 -8.63
N GLY A 338 -21.34 -9.15 -8.05
CA GLY A 338 -22.43 -9.10 -7.07
C GLY A 338 -22.13 -8.12 -5.94
N ALA A 339 -23.08 -7.95 -5.04
CA ALA A 339 -23.01 -7.07 -3.89
C ALA A 339 -24.17 -7.34 -2.91
N MET A 340 -24.13 -6.74 -1.72
CA MET A 340 -25.21 -6.84 -0.75
C MET A 340 -26.47 -6.16 -1.29
N LEU A 341 -27.63 -6.81 -1.22
CA LEU A 341 -28.94 -6.16 -1.38
C LEU A 341 -29.69 -6.23 -0.04
N TYR A 342 -30.93 -5.76 0.02
CA TYR A 342 -31.75 -5.85 1.24
C TYR A 342 -31.06 -5.22 2.46
N PHE A 343 -30.46 -4.04 2.24
CA PHE A 343 -29.58 -3.34 3.18
C PHE A 343 -30.16 -3.18 4.60
N SER A 344 -31.47 -3.03 4.73
CA SER A 344 -32.14 -2.90 6.02
C SER A 344 -31.93 -4.12 6.92
N GLU A 345 -31.78 -5.31 6.35
CA GLU A 345 -31.55 -6.56 7.09
C GLU A 345 -30.12 -6.63 7.64
N PHE A 346 -29.21 -5.79 7.15
CA PHE A 346 -27.87 -5.61 7.70
C PHE A 346 -27.79 -4.38 8.64
N TYR A 347 -28.33 -3.22 8.22
CA TYR A 347 -28.22 -1.98 9.00
C TYR A 347 -29.16 -1.91 10.21
N THR A 348 -30.34 -2.56 10.16
CA THR A 348 -31.28 -2.55 11.30
C THR A 348 -30.72 -3.30 12.51
N PRO A 349 -30.16 -4.53 12.36
CA PRO A 349 -29.48 -5.20 13.47
C PRO A 349 -28.32 -4.36 14.04
N LEU A 350 -27.51 -3.73 13.18
CA LEU A 350 -26.43 -2.83 13.63
C LEU A 350 -26.95 -1.63 14.45
N GLY A 351 -28.07 -1.02 14.02
CA GLY A 351 -28.74 0.05 14.77
C GLY A 351 -29.32 -0.41 16.11
N ASN A 352 -29.61 -1.71 16.23
CA ASN A 352 -30.05 -2.37 17.46
C ASN A 352 -28.90 -3.02 18.24
N ASP A 353 -27.69 -2.46 18.13
CA ASP A 353 -26.49 -2.84 18.90
C ASP A 353 -25.94 -4.25 18.58
N SER A 354 -26.23 -4.79 17.39
CA SER A 354 -25.56 -6.00 16.89
C SER A 354 -24.10 -5.71 16.50
N THR A 355 -23.26 -6.75 16.55
CA THR A 355 -21.90 -6.70 15.97
C THR A 355 -21.97 -6.82 14.45
N PHE A 356 -20.92 -6.40 13.75
CA PHE A 356 -20.84 -6.58 12.29
C PHE A 356 -20.97 -8.05 11.89
N GLY A 357 -20.37 -8.97 12.64
CA GLY A 357 -20.49 -10.41 12.43
C GLY A 357 -21.90 -10.92 12.66
N GLY A 358 -22.54 -10.49 13.75
CA GLY A 358 -23.94 -10.84 14.03
C GLY A 358 -24.89 -10.39 12.93
N ALA A 359 -24.81 -9.12 12.53
CA ALA A 359 -25.61 -8.55 11.45
C ALA A 359 -25.32 -9.20 10.09
N PHE A 360 -24.04 -9.48 9.79
CA PHE A 360 -23.65 -10.11 8.53
C PHE A 360 -24.13 -11.57 8.45
N LYS A 361 -23.99 -12.34 9.53
CA LYS A 361 -24.53 -13.71 9.61
C LYS A 361 -26.05 -13.71 9.43
N GLU A 362 -26.76 -12.87 10.16
CA GLU A 362 -28.24 -12.76 10.04
C GLU A 362 -28.64 -12.43 8.60
N TRP A 363 -27.93 -11.49 7.96
CA TRP A 363 -28.16 -11.16 6.57
C TRP A 363 -27.90 -12.37 5.63
N MET A 364 -26.81 -13.12 5.85
CA MET A 364 -26.48 -14.30 5.04
C MET A 364 -27.55 -15.39 5.16
N VAL A 365 -28.00 -15.69 6.38
CA VAL A 365 -29.10 -16.63 6.67
C VAL A 365 -30.38 -16.24 5.91
N ILE A 366 -30.72 -14.95 5.89
CA ILE A 366 -31.98 -14.50 5.26
C ILE A 366 -31.89 -14.50 3.73
N ASN A 367 -30.71 -14.23 3.14
CA ASN A 367 -30.60 -13.84 1.74
C ASN A 367 -29.72 -14.72 0.86
N ALA A 368 -28.66 -15.33 1.39
CA ALA A 368 -27.58 -15.89 0.57
C ALA A 368 -28.09 -16.92 -0.45
N GLU A 369 -28.97 -17.82 -0.01
CA GLU A 369 -29.58 -18.89 -0.82
C GLU A 369 -30.65 -18.41 -1.80
N TRP A 370 -31.23 -17.22 -1.57
CA TRP A 370 -32.29 -16.72 -2.46
C TRP A 370 -31.74 -16.39 -3.85
N SER A 371 -30.48 -15.97 -3.92
CA SER A 371 -29.77 -15.73 -5.17
C SER A 371 -28.28 -16.07 -5.04
N PRO A 372 -27.92 -17.37 -5.08
CA PRO A 372 -26.53 -17.81 -4.93
C PRO A 372 -25.60 -17.16 -5.95
N SER A 373 -26.09 -16.98 -7.19
CA SER A 373 -25.36 -16.33 -8.28
C SER A 373 -25.04 -14.86 -8.02
N TRP A 374 -25.70 -14.21 -7.08
CA TRP A 374 -25.44 -12.82 -6.69
C TRP A 374 -24.77 -12.70 -5.31
N PHE A 375 -25.14 -13.55 -4.34
CA PHE A 375 -24.76 -13.35 -2.93
C PHE A 375 -23.63 -14.24 -2.41
N TYR A 376 -23.34 -15.41 -3.01
CA TYR A 376 -22.38 -16.37 -2.42
C TYR A 376 -20.96 -15.85 -2.29
N GLY A 377 -20.57 -14.83 -3.07
CA GLY A 377 -19.24 -14.23 -2.91
C GLY A 377 -19.17 -13.09 -1.91
N LEU A 378 -20.24 -12.78 -1.15
CA LEU A 378 -20.17 -11.78 -0.10
C LEU A 378 -19.22 -12.22 1.02
N THR A 379 -18.39 -11.29 1.48
CA THR A 379 -17.39 -11.50 2.52
C THR A 379 -17.27 -10.24 3.39
N TYR A 380 -16.75 -10.43 4.60
CA TYR A 380 -16.40 -9.37 5.53
C TYR A 380 -14.88 -9.36 5.79
N LEU A 381 -14.23 -8.26 5.39
CA LEU A 381 -12.81 -8.02 5.65
C LEU A 381 -12.71 -7.12 6.89
N GLY A 382 -11.96 -7.55 7.90
CA GLY A 382 -11.89 -6.89 9.20
C GLY A 382 -12.33 -7.79 10.35
N ASP A 383 -12.48 -7.19 11.52
CA ASP A 383 -12.92 -7.79 12.78
C ASP A 383 -14.45 -7.70 12.92
N PRO A 384 -15.19 -8.82 12.83
CA PRO A 384 -16.63 -8.81 12.88
C PRO A 384 -17.19 -8.52 14.28
N THR A 385 -16.37 -8.55 15.33
CA THR A 385 -16.84 -8.29 16.70
C THR A 385 -17.04 -6.79 16.97
N LEU A 386 -16.57 -5.92 16.09
CA LEU A 386 -16.79 -4.47 16.19
C LEU A 386 -18.27 -4.09 16.02
N LYS A 387 -18.65 -2.93 16.57
CA LYS A 387 -19.94 -2.26 16.40
C LYS A 387 -19.73 -0.82 15.92
N PRO A 388 -20.70 -0.20 15.22
CA PRO A 388 -20.68 1.25 14.98
C PRO A 388 -20.87 2.04 16.28
N GLY A 389 -20.37 3.27 16.34
CA GLY A 389 -20.57 4.20 17.44
C GLY A 389 -19.79 3.90 18.72
N MET A 390 -18.81 2.99 18.71
CA MET A 390 -18.00 2.70 19.90
C MET A 390 -17.09 3.88 20.30
N SER A 391 -16.78 4.76 19.34
CA SER A 391 -16.00 5.98 19.57
C SER A 391 -16.83 7.26 19.73
N LYS A 392 -18.17 7.19 19.66
CA LYS A 392 -19.06 8.35 19.52
C LYS A 392 -19.02 9.34 20.69
N ASP A 393 -18.75 8.84 21.89
CA ASP A 393 -18.75 9.64 23.12
C ASP A 393 -17.39 10.35 23.34
N ASN A 394 -16.37 9.99 22.55
CA ASN A 394 -15.02 10.52 22.59
C ASN A 394 -14.71 11.32 21.33
N LEU A 395 -15.63 12.19 20.89
CA LEU A 395 -15.34 13.14 19.83
C LEU A 395 -14.10 13.94 20.23
N PRO A 396 -13.02 13.90 19.44
CA PRO A 396 -11.89 14.75 19.72
C PRO A 396 -12.37 16.16 19.37
N ASN A 397 -12.17 17.13 20.26
CA ASN A 397 -12.58 18.52 20.04
C ASN A 397 -11.86 19.20 18.86
N GLN A 398 -11.06 18.44 18.12
CA GLN A 398 -10.40 18.70 16.86
C GLN A 398 -9.99 17.32 16.32
N ILE A 399 -10.06 17.07 15.01
CA ILE A 399 -9.18 16.06 14.36
C ILE A 399 -7.81 16.26 15.02
N PRO A 400 -7.19 15.24 15.66
CA PRO A 400 -5.98 15.47 16.43
C PRO A 400 -5.03 16.29 15.56
N PRO A 401 -4.64 17.51 15.97
CA PRO A 401 -3.53 18.13 15.30
C PRO A 401 -2.40 17.13 15.45
N ASP A 402 -1.84 16.74 14.31
CA ASP A 402 -0.53 16.14 14.17
C ASP A 402 0.35 16.61 15.35
N PRO A 403 1.10 15.76 16.06
CA PRO A 403 1.93 16.22 17.18
C PRO A 403 2.99 17.22 16.69
N VAL A 404 2.58 18.48 16.58
CA VAL A 404 3.42 19.62 16.25
C VAL A 404 3.99 20.08 17.56
N ASN A 405 5.22 19.65 17.82
CA ASN A 405 6.29 20.52 18.29
C ASN A 405 7.60 19.75 18.26
N VAL A 406 8.20 19.68 17.08
CA VAL A 406 9.64 19.49 16.92
C VAL A 406 10.12 20.61 16.01
N LEU A 407 11.24 21.25 16.37
CA LEU A 407 11.84 22.35 15.62
C LEU A 407 11.99 21.98 14.13
N THR A 408 11.18 22.62 13.30
CA THR A 408 11.15 22.41 11.86
C THR A 408 12.39 23.03 11.22
N VAL A 409 13.29 22.20 10.69
CA VAL A 409 14.24 22.64 9.66
C VAL A 409 13.50 22.57 8.33
N TYR A 410 12.76 23.62 7.99
CA TYR A 410 12.06 23.69 6.71
C TYR A 410 13.06 23.60 5.56
N VAL A 411 12.85 22.64 4.65
CA VAL A 411 13.49 22.67 3.34
C VAL A 411 12.53 23.38 2.40
N ASP A 412 12.97 24.48 1.79
CA ASP A 412 12.15 25.29 0.88
C ASP A 412 12.14 24.65 -0.52
N SER A 413 11.35 23.58 -0.65
CA SER A 413 11.29 22.81 -1.89
C SER A 413 10.45 23.49 -2.95
N ALA A 414 10.93 23.44 -4.20
CA ALA A 414 10.27 24.09 -5.31
C ALA A 414 9.03 23.30 -5.76
N LYS A 415 7.86 23.89 -5.57
CA LYS A 415 6.60 23.39 -6.13
C LYS A 415 6.59 23.55 -7.66
N ILE A 416 6.47 22.45 -8.40
CA ILE A 416 6.47 22.45 -9.88
C ILE A 416 5.07 22.74 -10.42
N THR A 417 4.01 22.26 -9.75
CA THR A 417 2.63 22.33 -10.24
C THR A 417 1.73 23.11 -9.30
N ASN A 418 0.73 23.81 -9.83
CA ASN A 418 -0.28 24.53 -9.05
C ASN A 418 -1.70 24.10 -9.47
N TYR A 419 -1.83 22.85 -9.92
CA TYR A 419 -3.08 22.34 -10.45
C TYR A 419 -4.00 21.93 -9.30
N ALA A 420 -5.31 22.04 -9.51
CA ALA A 420 -6.32 21.75 -8.48
C ALA A 420 -6.56 20.24 -8.25
N PHE A 421 -5.94 19.39 -9.07
CA PHE A 421 -6.11 17.93 -9.06
C PHE A 421 -4.76 17.23 -8.87
N THR A 422 -4.82 15.95 -8.52
CA THR A 422 -3.68 15.12 -8.15
C THR A 422 -2.66 14.95 -9.30
N ASP A 423 -1.42 15.32 -9.03
CA ASP A 423 -0.23 14.95 -9.79
C ASP A 423 0.57 13.89 -9.00
N GLY A 424 1.02 12.84 -9.68
CA GLY A 424 1.74 11.73 -9.04
C GLY A 424 2.73 11.02 -9.97
N MET A 425 3.47 10.07 -9.40
CA MET A 425 4.48 9.26 -10.11
C MET A 425 5.52 10.10 -10.88
N PRO A 426 6.24 11.04 -10.23
CA PRO A 426 7.23 11.84 -10.92
C PRO A 426 8.45 10.99 -11.32
N PHE A 427 9.07 11.32 -12.44
CA PHE A 427 10.39 10.83 -12.86
C PHE A 427 11.23 12.00 -13.34
N ILE A 428 12.55 11.92 -13.13
CA ILE A 428 13.48 13.02 -13.35
C ILE A 428 14.64 12.59 -14.25
N THR A 429 15.07 13.50 -15.12
CA THR A 429 16.33 13.38 -15.86
C THR A 429 17.09 14.72 -15.84
N LEU A 430 18.36 14.69 -16.23
CA LEU A 430 19.15 15.91 -16.41
C LEU A 430 19.27 16.24 -17.89
N MET A 431 18.94 17.47 -18.24
CA MET A 431 19.11 18.02 -19.58
C MET A 431 20.60 18.22 -19.91
N SER A 432 20.93 18.54 -21.16
CA SER A 432 22.34 18.71 -21.59
C SER A 432 23.06 19.89 -20.93
N ASN A 433 22.31 20.85 -20.41
CA ASN A 433 22.82 21.99 -19.63
C ASN A 433 23.00 21.66 -18.13
N GLY A 434 22.71 20.43 -17.69
CA GLY A 434 22.83 20.02 -16.30
C GLY A 434 21.63 20.39 -15.41
N TYR A 435 20.60 21.05 -15.95
CA TYR A 435 19.37 21.34 -15.21
C TYR A 435 18.36 20.20 -15.29
N PRO A 436 17.48 20.06 -14.29
CA PRO A 436 16.51 18.98 -14.23
C PRO A 436 15.33 19.19 -15.19
N LEU A 437 14.80 18.06 -15.68
CA LEU A 437 13.49 17.95 -16.32
C LEU A 437 12.72 16.84 -15.60
N VAL A 438 11.46 17.14 -15.25
CA VAL A 438 10.58 16.22 -14.53
C VAL A 438 9.37 15.89 -15.40
N VAL A 439 8.98 14.62 -15.44
CA VAL A 439 7.74 14.12 -16.03
C VAL A 439 6.89 13.46 -14.97
N TRP A 440 5.56 13.45 -15.10
CA TRP A 440 4.66 12.85 -14.12
C TRP A 440 3.31 12.51 -14.75
N SER A 441 2.51 11.72 -14.03
CA SER A 441 1.11 11.47 -14.37
C SER A 441 0.21 12.49 -13.69
N ARG A 442 -0.66 13.13 -14.46
CA ARG A 442 -1.68 14.06 -13.96
C ARG A 442 -3.06 13.46 -14.16
N CYS A 443 -3.87 13.50 -13.11
CA CYS A 443 -5.31 13.30 -13.25
C CYS A 443 -5.95 14.63 -13.69
N GLN A 444 -6.38 14.73 -14.95
CA GLN A 444 -7.11 15.87 -15.48
C GLN A 444 -8.48 15.42 -15.96
N ASP A 445 -9.54 16.11 -15.53
CA ASP A 445 -10.89 16.04 -16.11
C ASP A 445 -11.32 14.60 -16.47
N ILE A 446 -11.16 13.65 -15.52
CA ILE A 446 -11.48 12.20 -15.60
C ILE A 446 -10.45 11.25 -16.27
N ARG A 447 -9.22 11.70 -16.57
CA ARG A 447 -8.17 10.91 -17.27
C ARG A 447 -6.79 11.07 -16.64
N ASN A 448 -5.90 10.11 -16.89
CA ASN A 448 -4.47 10.27 -16.59
C ASN A 448 -3.68 10.55 -17.87
N ASP A 449 -2.93 11.65 -17.86
CA ASP A 449 -2.06 12.08 -18.96
C ASP A 449 -0.64 12.33 -18.45
N ILE A 450 0.33 12.28 -19.37
CA ILE A 450 1.74 12.52 -19.02
C ILE A 450 2.08 13.98 -19.26
N PHE A 451 2.62 14.62 -18.24
CA PHE A 451 3.08 16.00 -18.28
C PHE A 451 4.58 16.10 -18.08
N ALA A 452 5.16 17.21 -18.54
CA ALA A 452 6.56 17.54 -18.34
C ALA A 452 6.74 19.01 -17.95
N SER A 453 7.79 19.29 -17.17
CA SER A 453 8.30 20.62 -16.90
C SER A 453 9.82 20.59 -16.80
N TYR A 454 10.49 21.64 -17.27
CA TYR A 454 11.93 21.76 -17.24
C TYR A 454 12.37 23.00 -16.46
N TYR A 455 13.50 22.92 -15.77
CA TYR A 455 14.08 24.05 -15.06
C TYR A 455 15.03 24.84 -15.98
N ASN A 456 14.77 26.14 -16.16
CA ASN A 456 15.55 26.98 -17.07
C ASN A 456 16.78 27.64 -16.41
N GLY A 457 17.08 27.32 -15.14
CA GLY A 457 18.12 27.96 -14.35
C GLY A 457 17.59 29.03 -13.37
N SER A 458 16.34 29.46 -13.53
CA SER A 458 15.69 30.45 -12.64
C SER A 458 14.28 30.07 -12.22
N SER A 459 13.54 29.35 -13.07
CA SER A 459 12.17 28.89 -12.79
C SER A 459 11.88 27.59 -13.53
N TRP A 460 10.87 26.87 -13.06
CA TRP A 460 10.23 25.80 -13.81
C TRP A 460 9.40 26.38 -14.97
N SER A 461 9.33 25.65 -16.08
CA SER A 461 8.42 25.96 -17.17
C SER A 461 6.98 25.64 -16.76
N THR A 462 6.01 26.27 -17.44
CA THR A 462 4.62 25.82 -17.33
C THR A 462 4.54 24.34 -17.69
N PRO A 463 3.84 23.50 -16.89
CA PRO A 463 3.59 22.10 -17.24
C PRO A 463 3.00 21.96 -18.64
N ALA A 464 3.62 21.12 -19.47
CA ALA A 464 3.15 20.79 -20.81
C ALA A 464 2.70 19.33 -20.85
N GLU A 465 1.51 19.08 -21.40
CA GLU A 465 1.06 17.73 -21.72
C GLU A 465 1.90 17.17 -22.88
N ILE A 466 2.41 15.95 -22.73
CA ILE A 466 3.32 15.31 -23.70
C ILE A 466 2.77 13.99 -24.24
N SER A 467 1.77 13.40 -23.58
CA SER A 467 1.10 12.20 -24.07
C SER A 467 0.17 12.49 -25.25
N GLY A 468 -0.34 13.72 -25.38
CA GLY A 468 -1.08 14.22 -26.55
C GLY A 468 -2.59 14.32 -26.32
N SER A 469 -3.18 15.46 -26.72
CA SER A 469 -4.55 15.81 -26.35
C SER A 469 -5.58 15.11 -27.22
N GLY A 470 -6.60 14.50 -26.61
CA GLY A 470 -7.83 14.07 -27.30
C GLY A 470 -8.19 12.60 -27.25
N ASP A 471 -7.41 11.76 -26.57
CA ASP A 471 -7.68 10.32 -26.46
C ASP A 471 -8.55 9.99 -25.23
N GLU A 472 -9.41 8.97 -25.34
CA GLU A 472 -10.41 8.59 -24.33
C GLU A 472 -9.84 7.81 -23.13
N TYR A 473 -8.53 7.58 -23.07
CA TYR A 473 -7.92 6.52 -22.26
C TYR A 473 -6.70 6.95 -21.41
N TRP A 474 -6.21 6.03 -20.55
CA TRP A 474 -5.29 6.29 -19.44
C TRP A 474 -3.81 6.12 -19.82
N ASP A 475 -2.98 7.13 -19.53
CA ASP A 475 -1.52 7.05 -19.62
C ASP A 475 -0.86 7.04 -18.23
N LEU A 476 -0.03 6.04 -17.98
CA LEU A 476 0.52 5.77 -16.64
C LEU A 476 2.01 5.41 -16.70
N TYR A 477 2.65 5.43 -15.52
CA TYR A 477 4.04 5.02 -15.30
C TYR A 477 5.05 5.67 -16.26
N PRO A 478 5.11 7.01 -16.32
CA PRO A 478 6.07 7.66 -17.20
C PRO A 478 7.50 7.30 -16.81
N GLN A 479 8.39 7.27 -17.78
CA GLN A 479 9.84 7.17 -17.58
C GLN A 479 10.52 8.16 -18.49
N VAL A 480 11.59 8.80 -18.01
CA VAL A 480 12.34 9.78 -18.79
C VAL A 480 13.82 9.48 -18.78
N ILE A 481 14.46 9.54 -19.94
CA ILE A 481 15.90 9.31 -20.11
C ILE A 481 16.46 10.26 -21.17
N LYS A 482 17.75 10.58 -21.06
CA LYS A 482 18.48 11.37 -22.07
C LYS A 482 19.53 10.49 -22.75
N ASP A 483 19.62 10.56 -24.07
CA ASP A 483 20.65 9.85 -24.84
C ASP A 483 22.00 10.59 -24.86
N GLN A 484 23.01 9.97 -25.49
CA GLN A 484 24.36 10.55 -25.59
C GLN A 484 24.43 11.83 -26.45
N ASN A 485 23.45 12.07 -27.33
CA ASN A 485 23.36 13.27 -28.16
C ASN A 485 22.59 14.41 -27.47
N GLY A 486 22.08 14.16 -26.26
CA GLY A 486 21.29 15.12 -25.51
C GLY A 486 19.80 15.14 -25.87
N MET A 487 19.33 14.18 -26.67
CA MET A 487 17.92 13.99 -26.97
C MET A 487 17.23 13.30 -25.80
N ILE A 488 16.12 13.85 -25.36
CA ILE A 488 15.34 13.36 -24.23
C ILE A 488 14.21 12.49 -24.78
N TYR A 489 13.98 11.35 -24.16
CA TYR A 489 12.89 10.43 -24.47
C TYR A 489 12.01 10.27 -23.23
N CYS A 490 10.70 10.31 -23.44
CA CYS A 490 9.72 9.91 -22.42
C CYS A 490 8.94 8.70 -22.93
N PHE A 491 8.78 7.70 -22.07
CA PHE A 491 8.01 6.49 -22.30
C PHE A 491 6.88 6.41 -21.29
N TRP A 492 5.77 5.79 -21.65
CA TRP A 492 4.67 5.52 -20.73
C TRP A 492 3.90 4.30 -21.23
N GLN A 493 3.06 3.70 -20.38
CA GLN A 493 2.06 2.76 -20.88
C GLN A 493 0.82 3.56 -21.27
N GLY A 494 0.30 3.35 -22.48
CA GLY A 494 -0.82 4.10 -23.01
C GLY A 494 -1.79 3.20 -23.76
N TYR A 495 -3.08 3.44 -23.56
CA TYR A 495 -4.15 2.71 -24.23
C TYR A 495 -4.67 3.52 -25.42
N ARG A 496 -3.81 3.75 -26.42
CA ARG A 496 -4.11 4.70 -27.51
C ARG A 496 -4.08 4.06 -28.90
N TRP A 497 -3.37 2.94 -29.09
CA TRP A 497 -3.00 2.46 -30.42
C TRP A 497 -3.55 1.06 -30.79
N GLY A 498 -4.43 0.47 -29.97
CA GLY A 498 -5.01 -0.86 -30.25
C GLY A 498 -6.11 -1.29 -29.28
N ASN A 499 -6.38 -2.61 -29.22
CA ASN A 499 -7.33 -3.24 -28.28
C ASN A 499 -6.68 -3.51 -26.90
N GLY A 500 -5.73 -2.67 -26.48
CA GLY A 500 -4.76 -2.99 -25.44
C GLY A 500 -3.88 -1.83 -24.98
N TYR A 501 -3.07 -2.07 -23.93
CA TYR A 501 -2.01 -1.15 -23.53
C TYR A 501 -0.76 -1.39 -24.37
N ASP A 502 -0.20 -0.32 -24.92
CA ASP A 502 1.07 -0.31 -25.63
C ASP A 502 2.06 0.64 -24.93
N ILE A 503 3.35 0.52 -25.22
CA ILE A 503 4.33 1.50 -24.75
C ILE A 503 4.32 2.71 -25.68
N GLY A 504 3.89 3.86 -25.17
CA GLY A 504 3.98 5.15 -25.84
C GLY A 504 5.36 5.77 -25.74
N MET A 505 5.73 6.60 -26.72
CA MET A 505 6.97 7.36 -26.71
C MET A 505 6.80 8.77 -27.31
N VAL A 506 7.48 9.75 -26.69
CA VAL A 506 7.81 11.05 -27.28
C VAL A 506 9.28 11.35 -27.09
N SER A 507 9.77 12.33 -27.84
CA SER A 507 11.14 12.81 -27.73
C SER A 507 11.26 14.32 -27.85
N SER A 508 12.31 14.88 -27.25
CA SER A 508 12.64 16.30 -27.30
C SER A 508 14.12 16.50 -27.63
N SER A 509 14.39 17.29 -28.67
CA SER A 509 15.75 17.67 -29.08
C SER A 509 16.21 19.03 -28.52
N ASN A 510 15.33 19.70 -27.77
CA ASN A 510 15.55 21.06 -27.28
C ASN A 510 15.25 21.17 -25.78
N ASN A 511 15.72 20.20 -24.99
CA ASN A 511 15.65 20.25 -23.52
C ASN A 511 14.22 20.41 -22.99
N GLY A 512 13.25 19.70 -23.57
CA GLY A 512 11.85 19.71 -23.11
C GLY A 512 11.03 20.92 -23.54
N ILE A 513 11.58 21.87 -24.30
CA ILE A 513 10.85 23.05 -24.80
C ILE A 513 9.71 22.63 -25.75
N SER A 514 9.95 21.61 -26.58
CA SER A 514 8.93 21.00 -27.43
C SER A 514 9.15 19.49 -27.52
N TRP A 515 8.06 18.77 -27.74
CA TRP A 515 8.04 17.31 -27.88
C TRP A 515 7.57 16.90 -29.27
N SER A 516 8.05 15.75 -29.75
CA SER A 516 7.52 15.09 -30.93
C SER A 516 6.08 14.67 -30.71
N SER A 517 5.35 14.38 -31.80
CA SER A 517 4.05 13.71 -31.66
C SER A 517 4.20 12.34 -30.97
N PRO A 518 3.24 11.96 -30.12
CA PRO A 518 3.16 10.64 -29.51
C PRO A 518 3.11 9.53 -30.55
N LEU A 519 3.79 8.43 -30.27
CA LEU A 519 3.76 7.23 -31.12
C LEU A 519 3.90 5.96 -30.27
N ALA A 520 3.25 4.89 -30.72
CA ALA A 520 3.44 3.55 -30.19
C ALA A 520 4.87 3.07 -30.48
N LEU A 521 5.64 2.81 -29.43
CA LEU A 521 6.92 2.11 -29.50
C LEU A 521 6.72 0.62 -29.77
N THR A 522 5.65 0.06 -29.23
CA THR A 522 5.32 -1.37 -29.25
C THR A 522 3.85 -1.56 -29.64
N SER A 523 3.50 -2.76 -30.09
CA SER A 523 2.13 -3.11 -30.50
C SER A 523 1.97 -4.64 -30.62
N LEU A 524 2.73 -5.41 -29.83
CA LEU A 524 2.88 -6.85 -30.03
C LEU A 524 1.78 -7.63 -29.31
N LEU A 525 1.45 -7.21 -28.09
CA LEU A 525 0.59 -7.96 -27.16
C LEU A 525 -0.64 -7.14 -26.75
N PRO A 526 -1.69 -7.80 -26.22
CA PRO A 526 -2.85 -7.08 -25.69
C PRO A 526 -2.52 -6.15 -24.52
N TYR A 527 -1.45 -6.40 -23.77
CA TYR A 527 -1.02 -5.56 -22.67
C TYR A 527 0.50 -5.48 -22.57
N GLU A 528 1.03 -4.29 -22.77
CA GLU A 528 2.44 -3.92 -22.64
C GLU A 528 2.51 -2.73 -21.67
N VAL A 529 3.08 -2.98 -20.49
CA VAL A 529 2.93 -2.10 -19.31
C VAL A 529 4.27 -1.90 -18.59
N TYR A 530 4.33 -0.90 -17.71
CA TYR A 530 5.51 -0.61 -16.87
C TYR A 530 6.84 -0.49 -17.65
N PRO A 531 7.00 0.52 -18.54
CA PRO A 531 8.27 0.72 -19.22
C PRO A 531 9.40 1.05 -18.23
N LYS A 532 10.63 0.65 -18.56
CA LYS A 532 11.88 0.97 -17.85
C LYS A 532 13.03 1.14 -18.86
N PRO A 533 13.41 2.37 -19.20
CA PRO A 533 14.50 2.62 -20.13
C PRO A 533 15.87 2.62 -19.44
N VAL A 534 16.91 2.24 -20.18
CA VAL A 534 18.32 2.38 -19.77
C VAL A 534 19.20 2.66 -20.98
N LEU A 535 20.27 3.43 -20.80
CA LEU A 535 21.23 3.78 -21.85
C LEU A 535 22.56 3.06 -21.56
N ASP A 536 23.02 2.24 -22.51
CA ASP A 536 24.31 1.56 -22.36
C ASP A 536 25.51 2.42 -22.77
N SER A 537 26.72 1.90 -22.50
CA SER A 537 27.97 2.62 -22.78
C SER A 537 28.24 2.83 -24.27
N GLN A 538 27.60 2.04 -25.15
CA GLN A 538 27.69 2.18 -26.60
C GLN A 538 26.68 3.20 -27.16
N GLY A 539 25.84 3.77 -26.30
CA GLY A 539 24.78 4.71 -26.69
C GLY A 539 23.55 4.02 -27.25
N THR A 540 23.40 2.71 -27.05
CA THR A 540 22.15 2.01 -27.34
C THR A 540 21.19 2.29 -26.20
N MET A 541 20.00 2.80 -26.56
CA MET A 541 18.91 2.95 -25.63
C MET A 541 18.08 1.66 -25.63
N TRP A 542 17.85 1.12 -24.45
CA TRP A 542 17.01 -0.05 -24.22
C TRP A 542 15.74 0.44 -23.52
N CYS A 543 14.60 -0.17 -23.83
CA CYS A 543 13.36 -0.02 -23.08
C CYS A 543 12.82 -1.42 -22.77
N PHE A 544 12.72 -1.72 -21.48
CA PHE A 544 12.16 -2.96 -20.98
C PHE A 544 10.73 -2.70 -20.53
N PHE A 545 9.85 -3.68 -20.69
CA PHE A 545 8.45 -3.57 -20.31
C PHE A 545 7.88 -4.95 -20.04
N ARG A 546 6.76 -4.99 -19.33
CA ARG A 546 6.07 -6.23 -19.04
C ARG A 546 4.99 -6.48 -20.08
N GLY A 547 5.01 -7.66 -20.69
CA GLY A 547 3.99 -8.13 -21.60
C GLY A 547 3.10 -9.17 -20.93
N VAL A 548 1.78 -9.04 -21.07
CA VAL A 548 0.80 -10.00 -20.51
C VAL A 548 0.01 -10.68 -21.62
N GLU A 549 0.01 -12.02 -21.62
CA GLU A 549 -0.73 -12.85 -22.58
C GLU A 549 -1.31 -14.08 -21.85
N GLY A 550 -2.63 -14.26 -21.91
CA GLY A 550 -3.29 -15.44 -21.32
C GLY A 550 -3.05 -15.63 -19.82
N GLY A 551 -2.91 -14.53 -19.07
CA GLY A 551 -2.66 -14.56 -17.62
C GLY A 551 -1.21 -14.87 -17.22
N GLN A 552 -0.29 -14.95 -18.19
CA GLN A 552 1.15 -15.08 -17.95
C GLN A 552 1.87 -13.77 -18.28
N GLU A 553 2.89 -13.43 -17.50
CA GLU A 553 3.69 -12.23 -17.69
C GLU A 553 5.10 -12.59 -18.19
N ARG A 554 5.69 -11.70 -18.99
CA ARG A 554 7.12 -11.76 -19.38
C ARG A 554 7.70 -10.37 -19.39
N ILE A 555 9.00 -10.26 -19.14
CA ILE A 555 9.74 -9.03 -19.38
C ILE A 555 10.24 -9.07 -20.83
N TYR A 556 9.84 -8.07 -21.60
CA TYR A 556 10.24 -7.83 -22.98
C TYR A 556 11.25 -6.68 -23.04
N GLN A 557 11.99 -6.62 -24.14
CA GLN A 557 12.87 -5.52 -24.48
C GLN A 557 12.65 -5.03 -25.91
N VAL A 558 12.88 -3.75 -26.12
CA VAL A 558 13.22 -3.13 -27.40
C VAL A 558 14.50 -2.31 -27.23
N ASN A 559 15.29 -2.17 -28.28
CA ASN A 559 16.48 -1.33 -28.24
C ASN A 559 16.66 -0.50 -29.52
N LYS A 560 17.30 0.64 -29.37
CA LYS A 560 17.65 1.57 -30.44
C LYS A 560 19.13 1.93 -30.33
N PRO A 561 19.99 1.45 -31.24
CA PRO A 561 21.37 1.92 -31.34
C PRO A 561 21.42 3.44 -31.58
N LEU A 562 22.51 4.10 -31.20
CA LEU A 562 22.67 5.57 -31.25
C LEU A 562 22.24 6.19 -32.60
N TYR A 563 22.56 5.52 -33.71
CA TYR A 563 22.21 5.91 -35.09
C TYR A 563 21.29 4.90 -35.80
N GLY A 564 20.57 4.08 -35.04
CA GLY A 564 19.67 3.04 -35.54
C GLY A 564 18.19 3.39 -35.36
N THR A 565 17.36 2.43 -35.78
CA THR A 565 15.92 2.40 -35.48
C THR A 565 15.66 1.47 -34.30
N TRP A 566 14.47 1.57 -33.71
CA TRP A 566 14.02 0.61 -32.70
C TRP A 566 13.94 -0.80 -33.28
N SER A 567 14.38 -1.78 -32.49
CA SER A 567 14.18 -3.20 -32.76
C SER A 567 12.71 -3.58 -32.55
N SER A 568 12.29 -4.72 -33.10
CA SER A 568 11.04 -5.34 -32.68
C SER A 568 11.13 -5.83 -31.23
N PRO A 569 10.01 -5.88 -30.49
CA PRO A 569 9.96 -6.49 -29.17
C PRO A 569 10.47 -7.93 -29.14
N SER A 570 11.21 -8.28 -28.09
CA SER A 570 11.70 -9.63 -27.83
C SER A 570 11.60 -9.97 -26.35
N ALA A 571 11.15 -11.19 -26.02
CA ALA A 571 11.06 -11.64 -24.64
C ALA A 571 12.47 -11.91 -24.07
N VAL A 572 12.70 -11.45 -22.83
CA VAL A 572 13.93 -11.65 -22.07
C VAL A 572 13.77 -12.79 -21.07
N THR A 573 12.62 -12.85 -20.40
CA THR A 573 12.29 -13.89 -19.42
C THR A 573 11.36 -14.95 -20.02
N TRP A 574 11.23 -16.07 -19.30
CA TRP A 574 10.18 -17.05 -19.55
C TRP A 574 8.81 -16.50 -19.11
N ALA A 575 7.74 -17.19 -19.52
CA ALA A 575 6.38 -16.89 -19.10
C ALA A 575 6.20 -17.27 -17.64
N ASP A 576 5.81 -16.30 -16.83
CA ASP A 576 5.73 -16.44 -15.38
C ASP A 576 4.63 -15.51 -14.84
N SER A 577 3.69 -16.05 -14.07
CA SER A 577 2.56 -15.31 -13.52
C SER A 577 2.90 -14.55 -12.24
N SER A 578 4.07 -14.76 -11.63
CA SER A 578 4.44 -14.11 -10.36
C SER A 578 5.39 -12.92 -10.50
N ILE A 579 5.73 -12.48 -11.73
CA ILE A 579 6.57 -11.29 -11.94
C ILE A 579 5.89 -10.07 -11.31
N SER A 580 6.43 -9.55 -10.22
CA SER A 580 5.77 -8.47 -9.46
C SER A 580 6.40 -7.10 -9.65
N ASP A 581 7.71 -7.04 -9.90
CA ASP A 581 8.45 -5.81 -10.15
C ASP A 581 9.76 -6.10 -10.90
N PHE A 582 10.31 -5.11 -11.59
CA PHE A 582 11.63 -5.19 -12.20
C PHE A 582 12.29 -3.83 -12.37
N THR A 583 13.62 -3.85 -12.39
CA THR A 583 14.46 -2.70 -12.65
C THR A 583 15.62 -3.08 -13.56
N VAL A 584 16.18 -2.09 -14.23
CA VAL A 584 17.27 -2.27 -15.18
C VAL A 584 18.34 -1.23 -14.93
N GLN A 585 19.60 -1.64 -15.05
CA GLN A 585 20.72 -0.73 -14.86
C GLN A 585 21.97 -1.22 -15.57
N VAL A 586 22.83 -0.28 -15.98
CA VAL A 586 24.12 -0.59 -16.61
C VAL A 586 25.22 -0.57 -15.56
N SER A 587 25.94 -1.67 -15.43
CA SER A 587 27.01 -1.84 -14.46
C SER A 587 28.28 -1.06 -14.82
N PRO A 588 29.25 -0.91 -13.90
CA PRO A 588 30.52 -0.20 -14.17
C PRO A 588 31.33 -0.85 -15.30
N ASP A 589 31.23 -2.17 -15.47
CA ASP A 589 31.81 -2.94 -16.57
C ASP A 589 30.98 -2.93 -17.87
N SER A 590 30.01 -2.00 -17.97
CA SER A 590 29.23 -1.72 -19.18
C SER A 590 28.27 -2.83 -19.63
N LEU A 591 27.86 -3.73 -18.73
CA LEU A 591 26.84 -4.73 -19.03
C LEU A 591 25.46 -4.20 -18.65
N VAL A 592 24.44 -4.54 -19.43
CA VAL A 592 23.04 -4.24 -19.09
C VAL A 592 22.54 -5.34 -18.17
N TYR A 593 22.10 -4.97 -16.97
CA TYR A 593 21.48 -5.89 -16.02
C TYR A 593 19.97 -5.69 -15.96
N LEU A 594 19.27 -6.82 -15.92
CA LEU A 594 17.86 -6.92 -15.55
C LEU A 594 17.79 -7.56 -14.16
N ILE A 595 17.07 -6.92 -13.26
CA ILE A 595 16.83 -7.41 -11.89
C ILE A 595 15.33 -7.41 -11.68
N PHE A 596 14.76 -8.54 -11.28
CA PHE A 596 13.32 -8.71 -11.24
C PHE A 596 12.90 -9.60 -10.08
N ILE A 597 11.66 -9.40 -9.63
CA ILE A 597 11.04 -10.21 -8.60
C ILE A 597 10.12 -11.21 -9.27
N THR A 598 10.33 -12.48 -8.98
CA THR A 598 9.39 -13.57 -9.29
C THR A 598 9.35 -14.52 -8.09
N ASP A 599 8.17 -15.03 -7.76
CA ASP A 599 7.93 -15.86 -6.57
C ASP A 599 8.45 -15.22 -5.27
N ASN A 600 8.30 -13.89 -5.13
CA ASN A 600 8.84 -13.06 -4.03
C ASN A 600 10.37 -13.04 -3.89
N ASN A 601 11.10 -13.74 -4.76
CA ASN A 601 12.56 -13.79 -4.77
C ASN A 601 13.12 -12.81 -5.80
N ILE A 602 14.33 -12.30 -5.56
CA ILE A 602 15.00 -11.40 -6.49
C ILE A 602 15.99 -12.18 -7.34
N TYR A 603 15.83 -12.06 -8.66
CA TYR A 603 16.71 -12.64 -9.66
C TYR A 603 17.43 -11.55 -10.46
N SER A 604 18.60 -11.89 -10.97
CA SER A 604 19.40 -11.04 -11.85
C SER A 604 19.84 -11.77 -13.11
N MET A 605 19.83 -11.05 -14.23
CA MET A 605 20.35 -11.49 -15.53
C MET A 605 21.19 -10.36 -16.13
N ALA A 606 22.24 -10.71 -16.87
CA ALA A 606 23.11 -9.74 -17.55
C ALA A 606 23.12 -10.01 -19.07
N TYR A 607 23.17 -8.94 -19.87
CA TYR A 607 23.38 -9.04 -21.31
C TYR A 607 24.88 -8.96 -21.62
N ASN A 608 25.45 -10.05 -22.15
CA ASN A 608 26.89 -10.15 -22.42
C ASN A 608 27.33 -9.59 -23.79
N GLY A 609 26.46 -8.86 -24.47
CA GLY A 609 26.68 -8.35 -25.83
C GLY A 609 26.12 -9.25 -26.94
N SER A 610 25.69 -10.47 -26.64
CA SER A 610 25.05 -11.38 -27.62
C SER A 610 23.79 -12.05 -27.11
N TYR A 611 23.74 -12.43 -25.83
CA TYR A 611 22.59 -13.08 -25.21
C TYR A 611 22.49 -12.73 -23.72
N TRP A 612 21.31 -12.95 -23.16
CA TRP A 612 21.07 -12.84 -21.72
C TRP A 612 21.60 -14.08 -21.00
N THR A 613 22.30 -13.88 -19.88
CA THR A 613 22.72 -14.97 -19.00
C THR A 613 21.50 -15.68 -18.39
N SER A 614 21.71 -16.90 -17.89
CA SER A 614 20.71 -17.55 -17.04
C SER A 614 20.41 -16.70 -15.79
N PRO A 615 19.17 -16.77 -15.25
CA PRO A 615 18.79 -16.06 -14.04
C PRO A 615 19.63 -16.55 -12.85
N VAL A 616 20.11 -15.61 -12.06
CA VAL A 616 20.84 -15.85 -10.81
C VAL A 616 19.95 -15.36 -9.67
N LEU A 617 19.64 -16.25 -8.72
CA LEU A 617 18.96 -15.89 -7.48
C LEU A 617 19.92 -15.05 -6.61
N ILE A 618 19.50 -13.85 -6.23
CA ILE A 618 20.32 -12.91 -5.44
C ILE A 618 19.72 -12.59 -4.06
N GLU A 619 18.42 -12.84 -3.86
CA GLU A 619 17.74 -12.75 -2.56
C GLU A 619 16.57 -13.75 -2.55
N ASP A 620 16.48 -14.54 -1.48
CA ASP A 620 15.44 -15.56 -1.27
C ASP A 620 14.71 -15.42 0.08
N GLN A 621 15.03 -14.38 0.85
CA GLN A 621 14.42 -14.12 2.15
C GLN A 621 13.48 -12.91 2.10
N GLY A 622 12.17 -13.19 2.14
CA GLY A 622 11.14 -12.21 2.49
C GLY A 622 10.32 -11.67 1.32
N PHE A 623 9.26 -10.93 1.67
CA PHE A 623 8.43 -10.21 0.71
C PHE A 623 9.16 -8.96 0.23
N ASN A 624 9.69 -9.01 -0.99
CA ASN A 624 10.50 -7.94 -1.58
C ASN A 624 9.65 -7.07 -2.52
N TYR A 625 9.81 -5.74 -2.44
CA TYR A 625 9.07 -4.78 -3.28
C TYR A 625 9.93 -3.56 -3.67
N HIS A 626 9.46 -2.81 -4.67
CA HIS A 626 10.00 -1.51 -5.08
C HIS A 626 11.49 -1.56 -5.47
N LEU A 627 11.82 -2.38 -6.47
CA LEU A 627 13.19 -2.50 -6.96
C LEU A 627 13.69 -1.19 -7.56
N SER A 628 14.88 -0.78 -7.12
CA SER A 628 15.60 0.34 -7.71
C SER A 628 17.08 0.01 -7.82
N ALA A 629 17.67 0.25 -8.99
CA ALA A 629 19.07 -0.06 -9.24
C ALA A 629 19.87 1.19 -9.62
N GLY A 630 21.09 1.28 -9.09
CA GLY A 630 22.03 2.36 -9.34
C GLY A 630 23.41 1.81 -9.64
N THR A 631 24.27 2.68 -10.17
CA THR A 631 25.66 2.34 -10.49
C THR A 631 26.62 3.35 -9.87
N SER A 632 27.68 2.83 -9.30
CA SER A 632 28.80 3.57 -8.72
C SER A 632 30.10 3.29 -9.46
N GLU A 633 31.23 3.81 -9.00
CA GLU A 633 32.52 3.49 -9.61
C GLU A 633 32.85 1.99 -9.47
N ASP A 634 32.51 1.39 -8.33
CA ASP A 634 32.91 0.02 -7.98
C ASP A 634 31.78 -1.02 -8.07
N TYR A 635 30.53 -0.56 -8.05
CA TYR A 635 29.37 -1.44 -7.90
C TYR A 635 28.22 -1.09 -8.83
N LEU A 636 27.60 -2.11 -9.40
CA LEU A 636 26.15 -2.10 -9.62
C LEU A 636 25.50 -2.41 -8.28
N PHE A 637 24.41 -1.75 -7.91
CA PHE A 637 23.69 -2.06 -6.68
C PHE A 637 22.18 -2.00 -6.89
N CYS A 638 21.47 -2.85 -6.16
CA CYS A 638 20.01 -2.89 -6.16
C CYS A 638 19.51 -2.69 -4.73
N SER A 639 18.60 -1.75 -4.56
CA SER A 639 17.91 -1.48 -3.31
C SER A 639 16.44 -1.84 -3.44
N TYR A 640 15.89 -2.40 -2.37
CA TYR A 640 14.52 -2.88 -2.29
C TYR A 640 14.00 -2.75 -0.88
N HIS A 641 12.68 -2.68 -0.78
CA HIS A 641 11.97 -2.71 0.48
C HIS A 641 11.67 -4.16 0.87
N CYS A 642 11.90 -4.49 2.15
CA CYS A 642 11.53 -5.75 2.80
C CYS A 642 11.08 -5.49 4.24
N GLN A 643 10.65 -6.52 4.97
CA GLN A 643 10.19 -6.43 6.36
C GLN A 643 11.19 -5.73 7.33
N GLN A 644 12.49 -5.79 7.04
CA GLN A 644 13.54 -5.17 7.87
C GLN A 644 13.83 -3.70 7.49
N GLY A 645 13.03 -3.11 6.59
CA GLY A 645 13.26 -1.80 6.00
C GLY A 645 13.90 -1.91 4.61
N ILE A 646 14.77 -0.97 4.28
CA ILE A 646 15.43 -0.94 2.97
C ILE A 646 16.73 -1.74 3.04
N LYS A 647 16.85 -2.72 2.15
CA LYS A 647 18.09 -3.47 1.92
C LYS A 647 18.71 -3.06 0.59
N THR A 648 20.03 -3.20 0.51
CA THR A 648 20.81 -3.04 -0.70
C THR A 648 21.74 -4.24 -0.90
N ILE A 649 21.77 -4.77 -2.12
CA ILE A 649 22.71 -5.81 -2.54
C ILE A 649 23.64 -5.19 -3.58
N PHE A 650 24.94 -5.41 -3.40
CA PHE A 650 25.98 -4.94 -4.31
C PHE A 650 26.43 -6.05 -5.25
N ASN A 651 26.72 -5.70 -6.50
CA ASN A 651 27.41 -6.52 -7.47
C ASN A 651 28.74 -5.85 -7.82
N SER A 652 29.84 -6.57 -7.61
CA SER A 652 31.17 -6.14 -8.03
C SER A 652 31.73 -7.14 -9.02
N ALA A 653 32.02 -6.68 -10.24
CA ALA A 653 32.57 -7.50 -11.33
C ALA A 653 31.79 -8.81 -11.59
N GLY A 654 30.46 -8.74 -11.59
CA GLY A 654 29.58 -9.89 -11.86
C GLY A 654 29.28 -10.77 -10.65
N SER A 655 29.84 -10.49 -9.47
CA SER A 655 29.58 -11.23 -8.24
C SER A 655 28.68 -10.43 -7.30
N TRP A 656 27.49 -10.97 -7.00
CA TRP A 656 26.56 -10.42 -6.02
C TRP A 656 27.04 -10.73 -4.59
N GLN A 657 27.03 -9.72 -3.73
CA GLN A 657 27.40 -9.78 -2.32
C GLN A 657 26.18 -10.08 -1.45
N SER A 658 26.38 -10.31 -0.15
CA SER A 658 25.26 -10.44 0.79
C SER A 658 24.49 -9.11 0.93
N PRO A 659 23.16 -9.16 1.05
CA PRO A 659 22.35 -7.97 1.33
C PRO A 659 22.79 -7.24 2.60
N GLN A 660 22.77 -5.91 2.54
CA GLN A 660 23.03 -5.03 3.68
C GLN A 660 21.79 -4.19 3.96
N ILE A 661 21.47 -3.99 5.24
CA ILE A 661 20.38 -3.10 5.67
C ILE A 661 20.93 -1.67 5.69
N ILE A 662 20.17 -0.73 5.13
CA ILE A 662 20.42 0.70 5.35
C ILE A 662 19.96 1.03 6.77
N PRO A 663 20.83 1.55 7.66
CA PRO A 663 20.46 1.81 9.04
C PRO A 663 19.23 2.71 9.16
N SER A 664 18.18 2.17 9.77
CA SER A 664 16.99 2.88 10.20
C SER A 664 16.80 2.68 11.71
N THR A 665 16.20 3.64 12.40
CA THR A 665 15.77 3.40 13.79
C THR A 665 14.55 2.48 13.76
N SER A 666 14.49 1.51 14.67
CA SER A 666 13.53 0.40 14.66
C SER A 666 12.05 0.78 14.82
N SER A 667 11.72 2.07 14.86
CA SER A 667 10.35 2.60 14.93
C SER A 667 9.90 3.30 13.64
N MET A 668 10.74 3.36 12.60
CA MET A 668 10.50 4.16 11.39
C MET A 668 10.18 3.26 10.20
N LEU A 669 9.11 3.59 9.46
CA LEU A 669 8.75 2.92 8.21
C LEU A 669 9.47 3.58 7.03
N ASP A 670 10.37 2.84 6.39
CA ASP A 670 11.16 3.27 5.23
C ASP A 670 10.72 2.48 3.98
N LEU A 671 10.26 3.18 2.94
CA LEU A 671 9.62 2.60 1.75
C LEU A 671 10.11 3.27 0.46
N GLU A 672 9.84 2.63 -0.69
CA GLU A 672 10.09 3.17 -2.04
C GLU A 672 11.52 3.69 -2.27
N PRO A 673 12.54 2.80 -2.20
CA PRO A 673 13.90 3.22 -2.49
C PRO A 673 14.05 3.71 -3.94
N SER A 674 14.86 4.74 -4.10
CA SER A 674 15.37 5.32 -5.34
C SER A 674 16.89 5.25 -5.26
N ALA A 675 17.45 4.20 -5.85
CA ALA A 675 18.89 4.06 -6.03
C ALA A 675 19.38 5.12 -7.02
N VAL A 676 20.43 5.84 -6.66
CA VAL A 676 20.97 6.96 -7.45
C VAL A 676 22.37 6.60 -7.92
N SER A 677 22.56 6.58 -9.24
CA SER A 677 23.90 6.41 -9.81
C SER A 677 24.78 7.61 -9.47
N ASN A 678 25.90 7.36 -8.80
CA ASN A 678 26.82 8.35 -8.25
C ASN A 678 28.15 7.64 -7.92
N PRO A 679 29.33 8.32 -7.92
CA PRO A 679 30.59 7.67 -7.61
C PRO A 679 30.57 6.81 -6.33
N ASN A 680 29.85 7.27 -5.30
CA ASN A 680 29.49 6.47 -4.14
C ASN A 680 28.02 6.04 -4.25
N PRO A 681 27.64 4.80 -3.89
CA PRO A 681 26.23 4.38 -3.88
C PRO A 681 25.38 5.30 -2.99
N VAL A 682 24.25 5.79 -3.52
CA VAL A 682 23.30 6.64 -2.80
C VAL A 682 21.91 6.04 -2.96
N VAL A 683 21.13 6.03 -1.88
CA VAL A 683 19.73 5.62 -1.89
C VAL A 683 18.91 6.71 -1.24
N ILE A 684 17.84 7.12 -1.93
CA ILE A 684 16.86 8.09 -1.45
C ILE A 684 15.53 7.35 -1.29
N TRP A 685 14.75 7.61 -0.26
CA TRP A 685 13.51 6.88 0.00
C TRP A 685 12.51 7.73 0.78
N ARG A 686 11.28 7.24 0.92
CA ARG A 686 10.30 7.89 1.79
C ARG A 686 10.34 7.28 3.20
N ARG A 687 10.23 8.13 4.21
CA ARG A 687 10.31 7.75 5.62
C ARG A 687 9.12 8.32 6.38
N LYS A 688 8.50 7.51 7.24
CA LYS A 688 7.51 8.02 8.21
C LYS A 688 8.24 8.58 9.41
N GLU A 689 8.14 9.89 9.63
CA GLU A 689 8.78 10.60 10.74
C GLU A 689 7.81 11.61 11.37
N SER A 690 7.61 11.50 12.69
CA SER A 690 6.75 12.44 13.45
C SER A 690 5.34 12.63 12.86
N GLY A 691 4.71 11.55 12.39
CA GLY A 691 3.36 11.59 11.82
C GLY A 691 3.30 11.89 10.31
N ASN A 692 4.36 12.46 9.71
CA ASN A 692 4.41 12.82 8.29
C ASN A 692 5.34 11.90 7.49
N TRP A 693 5.01 11.70 6.21
CA TRP A 693 5.97 11.11 5.28
C TRP A 693 6.95 12.17 4.76
N ILE A 694 8.24 11.93 4.91
CA ILE A 694 9.33 12.78 4.43
C ILE A 694 10.18 12.02 3.40
N VAL A 695 11.10 12.72 2.74
CA VAL A 695 12.12 12.12 1.86
C VAL A 695 13.46 12.13 2.58
N ALA A 696 14.06 10.96 2.75
CA ALA A 696 15.35 10.75 3.39
C ALA A 696 16.35 10.11 2.42
N GLY A 697 17.65 10.20 2.73
CA GLY A 697 18.71 9.61 1.93
C GLY A 697 19.87 9.10 2.76
N SER A 698 20.65 8.17 2.22
CA SER A 698 21.91 7.70 2.79
C SER A 698 22.92 7.43 1.68
N MET A 699 24.20 7.61 2.00
CA MET A 699 25.33 7.34 1.12
C MET A 699 26.17 6.20 1.70
N TYR A 700 26.60 5.28 0.83
CA TYR A 700 27.56 4.24 1.16
C TYR A 700 28.98 4.72 0.91
N TYR A 701 29.82 4.72 1.95
CA TYR A 701 31.22 5.14 1.87
C TYR A 701 32.07 4.35 2.87
N ASN A 702 33.31 4.00 2.52
CA ASN A 702 34.22 3.21 3.37
C ASN A 702 33.57 1.93 3.96
N SER A 703 32.82 1.21 3.13
CA SER A 703 32.14 -0.04 3.51
C SER A 703 31.03 0.12 4.56
N SER A 704 30.40 1.29 4.67
CA SER A 704 29.28 1.54 5.58
C SER A 704 28.32 2.59 5.03
N TRP A 705 27.04 2.46 5.39
CA TRP A 705 26.03 3.49 5.13
C TRP A 705 26.14 4.65 6.12
N SER A 706 25.95 5.87 5.64
CA SER A 706 25.81 7.04 6.51
C SER A 706 24.51 6.98 7.31
N SER A 707 24.43 7.72 8.41
CA SER A 707 23.14 8.07 9.00
C SER A 707 22.22 8.69 7.93
N PRO A 708 20.92 8.38 7.96
CA PRO A 708 19.96 9.01 7.06
C PRO A 708 19.98 10.53 7.21
N PHE A 709 20.06 11.24 6.09
CA PHE A 709 19.94 12.70 6.02
C PHE A 709 18.59 13.08 5.42
N LEU A 710 18.05 14.22 5.84
CA LEU A 710 16.84 14.79 5.26
C LEU A 710 17.15 15.28 3.83
N VAL A 711 16.32 14.87 2.88
CA VAL A 711 16.36 15.36 1.50
C VAL A 711 15.28 16.40 1.32
N ALA A 712 14.04 16.07 1.65
CA ALA A 712 12.90 16.95 1.49
C ALA A 712 11.74 16.54 2.41
N GLY A 713 10.74 17.42 2.56
CA GLY A 713 9.48 17.12 3.24
C GLY A 713 9.49 17.42 4.74
N ASN A 714 8.53 18.24 5.17
CA ASN A 714 8.18 18.55 6.56
C ASN A 714 6.96 19.50 6.68
N GLN A 715 6.18 19.62 5.61
CA GLN A 715 4.81 20.13 5.60
C GLN A 715 4.01 19.10 4.82
N GLY A 716 3.06 18.40 5.46
CA GLY A 716 2.34 17.30 4.83
C GLY A 716 3.18 16.04 4.58
N ASN A 717 2.61 15.11 3.82
CA ASN A 717 3.17 13.84 3.38
C ASN A 717 3.88 13.96 2.03
N SER A 718 5.03 13.32 1.91
CA SER A 718 5.85 13.23 0.69
C SER A 718 6.06 11.77 0.28
N ALA A 719 5.95 11.47 -1.01
CA ALA A 719 6.04 10.09 -1.52
C ALA A 719 6.67 10.01 -2.91
N MET A 720 6.94 8.77 -3.34
CA MET A 720 7.47 8.43 -4.66
C MET A 720 8.71 9.22 -5.08
N PRO A 721 9.75 9.31 -4.24
CA PRO A 721 10.95 10.03 -4.64
C PRO A 721 11.59 9.36 -5.86
N ARG A 722 11.96 10.17 -6.85
CA ARG A 722 12.87 9.80 -7.94
C ARG A 722 14.01 10.78 -7.96
N SER A 723 15.22 10.21 -7.87
CA SER A 723 16.43 11.00 -7.67
C SER A 723 17.51 10.68 -8.70
N ILE A 724 18.22 11.71 -9.14
CA ILE A 724 19.36 11.61 -10.04
C ILE A 724 20.50 12.51 -9.52
N SER A 725 21.75 12.10 -9.72
CA SER A 725 22.89 12.91 -9.28
C SER A 725 23.52 13.74 -10.40
N ASN A 726 24.05 14.90 -10.04
CA ASN A 726 24.95 15.72 -10.84
C ASN A 726 26.18 16.06 -9.98
N GLY A 727 27.19 15.18 -10.00
CA GLY A 727 28.32 15.29 -9.08
C GLY A 727 27.87 15.06 -7.63
N SER A 728 28.17 16.01 -6.73
CA SER A 728 27.74 15.95 -5.33
C SER A 728 26.30 16.40 -5.10
N LEU A 729 25.62 16.93 -6.11
CA LEU A 729 24.26 17.43 -5.99
C LEU A 729 23.26 16.33 -6.37
N ILE A 730 22.33 16.01 -5.48
CA ILE A 730 21.20 15.12 -5.76
C ILE A 730 20.00 15.96 -6.13
N HIS A 731 19.39 15.66 -7.27
CA HIS A 731 18.14 16.24 -7.73
C HIS A 731 17.03 15.23 -7.46
N SER A 732 16.04 15.62 -6.66
CA SER A 732 14.93 14.75 -6.26
C SER A 732 13.61 15.38 -6.69
N ALA A 733 12.80 14.62 -7.44
CA ALA A 733 11.40 14.92 -7.68
C ALA A 733 10.53 13.96 -6.86
N TYR A 734 9.47 14.46 -6.25
CA TYR A 734 8.59 13.69 -5.38
C TYR A 734 7.19 14.32 -5.40
N CYS A 735 6.17 13.54 -5.03
CA CYS A 735 4.83 14.09 -4.84
C CYS A 735 4.63 14.47 -3.37
N SER A 736 3.89 15.55 -3.09
CA SER A 736 3.55 15.94 -1.72
C SER A 736 2.20 16.64 -1.63
N ASP A 737 1.49 16.42 -0.53
CA ASP A 737 0.23 17.09 -0.17
C ASP A 737 0.43 18.40 0.64
N ALA A 738 1.67 18.90 0.73
CA ALA A 738 2.07 20.04 1.57
C ALA A 738 1.18 21.30 1.42
N SER A 739 0.55 21.48 0.26
CA SER A 739 -0.32 22.63 -0.02
C SER A 739 -1.82 22.30 -0.08
N GLY A 740 -2.21 21.10 0.36
CA GLY A 740 -3.59 20.61 0.44
C GLY A 740 -4.02 19.72 -0.73
N ASN A 741 -3.22 19.64 -1.80
CA ASN A 741 -3.39 18.73 -2.94
C ASN A 741 -2.08 17.99 -3.22
N TRP A 742 -2.16 16.79 -3.80
CA TRP A 742 -0.97 16.07 -4.24
C TRP A 742 -0.37 16.72 -5.48
N GLU A 743 0.79 17.34 -5.32
CA GLU A 743 1.50 18.07 -6.37
C GLU A 743 2.93 17.58 -6.53
N ILE A 744 3.57 17.92 -7.64
CA ILE A 744 4.98 17.57 -7.84
C ILE A 744 5.86 18.66 -7.24
N TYR A 745 6.77 18.23 -6.37
CA TYR A 745 7.81 19.03 -5.78
C TYR A 745 9.18 18.59 -6.27
N TYR A 746 10.12 19.50 -6.18
CA TYR A 746 11.51 19.25 -6.47
C TYR A 746 12.42 19.86 -5.41
N GLU A 747 13.48 19.12 -5.09
CA GLU A 747 14.52 19.55 -4.19
C GLU A 747 15.91 19.22 -4.75
N SER A 748 16.92 20.03 -4.40
CA SER A 748 18.31 19.72 -4.69
C SER A 748 19.15 19.72 -3.42
N THR A 749 19.68 18.56 -3.05
CA THR A 749 20.41 18.35 -1.81
C THR A 749 21.88 18.06 -2.11
N ASN A 750 22.80 18.74 -1.41
CA ASN A 750 24.22 18.36 -1.47
C ASN A 750 24.45 17.12 -0.63
N LEU A 751 25.17 16.15 -1.20
CA LEU A 751 25.60 14.98 -0.47
C LEU A 751 26.53 15.38 0.71
N PRO A 752 26.40 14.70 1.86
CA PRO A 752 27.27 14.96 3.00
C PRO A 752 28.74 14.69 2.63
N SER A 753 29.64 15.55 3.12
CA SER A 753 31.08 15.50 2.80
C SER A 753 31.83 14.41 3.57
N SER A 754 31.22 13.82 4.59
CA SER A 754 31.72 12.69 5.38
C SER A 754 30.56 11.95 6.06
N ILE A 755 30.79 10.72 6.54
CA ILE A 755 29.87 10.07 7.49
C ILE A 755 29.97 10.88 8.80
N GLU A 756 29.07 11.84 9.02
CA GLU A 756 28.97 12.46 10.34
C GLU A 756 28.39 11.43 11.31
N GLU A 757 29.15 11.11 12.35
CA GLU A 757 28.69 10.29 13.48
C GLU A 757 27.46 10.95 14.12
N PRO A 758 26.48 10.16 14.60
CA PRO A 758 25.17 10.66 15.02
C PRO A 758 25.31 11.76 16.06
N VAL A 759 24.85 12.97 15.72
CA VAL A 759 24.70 14.08 16.66
C VAL A 759 23.24 14.12 17.08
N ILE A 760 22.96 13.76 18.33
CA ILE A 760 21.63 13.93 18.90
C ILE A 760 21.51 15.38 19.36
N SER A 761 20.78 16.19 18.61
CA SER A 761 20.51 17.60 18.98
C SER A 761 19.07 17.74 19.45
N ILE A 762 18.85 18.25 20.66
CA ILE A 762 17.55 18.40 21.29
C ILE A 762 17.48 19.79 21.93
N SER A 763 16.40 20.52 21.68
CA SER A 763 16.14 21.83 22.28
C SER A 763 15.03 21.71 23.33
N LEU A 764 15.29 22.19 24.55
CA LEU A 764 14.37 22.16 25.69
C LEU A 764 14.20 23.58 26.24
N GLY A 765 13.21 24.31 25.72
CA GLY A 765 12.96 25.70 26.11
C GLY A 765 14.14 26.61 25.74
N ASP A 766 14.73 27.29 26.72
CA ASP A 766 15.91 28.15 26.54
C ASP A 766 17.23 27.36 26.48
N VAL A 767 17.20 26.02 26.56
CA VAL A 767 18.40 25.18 26.64
C VAL A 767 18.53 24.28 25.41
N ASN A 768 19.59 24.48 24.64
CA ASN A 768 19.98 23.57 23.56
C ASN A 768 20.95 22.54 24.09
N PHE A 769 20.75 21.26 23.75
CA PHE A 769 21.70 20.18 23.98
C PHE A 769 22.07 19.56 22.64
N SER A 770 23.35 19.45 22.33
CA SER A 770 23.82 18.52 21.31
C SER A 770 24.76 17.54 21.97
N ALA A 771 24.49 16.24 21.81
CA ALA A 771 25.36 15.16 22.22
C ALA A 771 26.08 14.60 20.99
N ARG A 772 27.41 14.75 20.95
CA ARG A 772 28.27 14.06 19.97
C ARG A 772 28.89 12.85 20.63
N LEU A 773 28.72 11.66 20.06
CA LEU A 773 29.50 10.49 20.47
C LEU A 773 30.95 10.72 20.04
N THR A 774 31.84 10.76 21.02
CA THR A 774 33.28 10.71 20.81
C THR A 774 33.75 9.37 21.34
N GLY A 775 34.48 8.60 20.55
CA GLY A 775 34.89 7.24 20.95
C GLY A 775 35.42 7.16 22.38
N ASN A 776 35.17 6.02 23.05
CA ASN A 776 35.37 5.74 24.49
C ASN A 776 34.26 6.23 25.45
N LEU A 777 32.97 6.00 25.12
CA LEU A 777 31.84 6.26 26.03
C LEU A 777 31.83 7.71 26.57
N CYS A 778 32.27 8.65 25.73
CA CYS A 778 32.36 10.06 26.07
C CYS A 778 31.45 10.84 25.12
N PHE A 779 30.58 11.68 25.66
CA PHE A 779 29.76 12.57 24.85
C PHE A 779 29.99 14.02 25.24
N GLU A 780 29.98 14.89 24.25
CA GLU A 780 30.10 16.33 24.45
C GLU A 780 28.70 16.93 24.45
N LEU A 781 28.34 17.62 25.53
CA LEU A 781 27.11 18.42 25.64
C LEU A 781 27.43 19.88 25.34
N GLU A 782 26.98 20.37 24.20
CA GLU A 782 26.91 21.82 23.98
C GLU A 782 25.66 22.39 24.66
N TYR A 783 25.80 23.55 25.31
CA TYR A 783 24.71 24.21 26.02
C TYR A 783 24.69 25.71 25.78
N ASN A 784 23.48 26.28 25.79
CA ASN A 784 23.23 27.71 25.88
C ASN A 784 22.16 27.91 26.95
N ILE A 785 22.53 28.42 28.14
CA ILE A 785 21.62 28.49 29.29
C ILE A 785 21.64 29.89 29.88
N HIS A 786 20.48 30.57 29.84
CA HIS A 786 20.35 31.94 30.32
C HIS A 786 20.22 32.06 31.85
N THR A 787 19.76 31.02 32.54
CA THR A 787 19.67 30.97 34.02
C THR A 787 20.47 29.78 34.59
N PRO A 788 21.21 29.93 35.70
CA PRO A 788 21.98 28.82 36.28
C PRO A 788 21.09 27.59 36.47
N THR A 789 21.40 26.51 35.75
CA THR A 789 20.58 25.29 35.73
C THR A 789 21.40 24.10 36.18
N GLU A 790 20.82 23.34 37.10
CA GLU A 790 21.37 22.07 37.55
C GLU A 790 21.02 20.96 36.56
N ILE A 791 22.02 20.27 36.04
CA ILE A 791 21.88 19.07 35.22
C ILE A 791 22.35 17.86 36.03
N ARG A 792 21.54 16.81 36.06
CA ARG A 792 21.83 15.54 36.71
C ARG A 792 21.73 14.41 35.72
N ILE A 793 22.59 13.41 35.86
CA ILE A 793 22.63 12.25 34.95
C ILE A 793 22.43 11.00 35.77
N PHE A 794 21.50 10.15 35.36
CA PHE A 794 21.21 8.87 36.00
C PHE A 794 21.44 7.74 35.00
N ASN A 795 21.85 6.57 35.48
CA ASN A 795 21.77 5.34 34.68
C ASN A 795 20.37 4.73 34.75
N ILE A 796 20.14 3.64 34.01
CA ILE A 796 18.84 2.95 33.97
C ILE A 796 18.38 2.38 35.32
N SER A 797 19.29 2.11 36.25
CA SER A 797 18.93 1.68 37.61
C SER A 797 18.58 2.83 38.56
N GLY A 798 18.57 4.08 38.05
CA GLY A 798 18.24 5.28 38.82
C GLY A 798 19.39 5.81 39.69
N GLN A 799 20.61 5.32 39.49
CA GLN A 799 21.80 5.83 40.19
C GLN A 799 22.29 7.12 39.52
N GLU A 800 22.47 8.19 40.31
CA GLU A 800 23.08 9.44 39.84
C GLU A 800 24.57 9.20 39.53
N ILE A 801 24.94 9.40 38.27
CA ILE A 801 26.28 9.23 37.72
C ILE A 801 27.05 10.55 37.80
N GLU A 802 26.40 11.66 37.46
CA GLU A 802 27.05 12.96 37.40
C GLU A 802 26.07 14.11 37.66
N LYS A 803 26.62 15.24 38.12
CA LYS A 803 25.88 16.43 38.47
C LYS A 803 26.69 17.68 38.13
N ILE A 804 26.12 18.58 37.32
CA ILE A 804 26.80 19.77 36.79
C ILE A 804 25.89 21.01 36.91
N GLN A 805 26.49 22.15 37.19
CA GLN A 805 25.84 23.46 37.13
C GLN A 805 26.30 24.18 35.87
N LEU A 806 25.35 24.57 35.00
CA LEU A 806 25.63 25.18 33.71
C LEU A 806 24.98 26.57 33.61
N GLN A 807 25.70 27.53 33.05
CA GLN A 807 25.24 28.89 32.73
C GLN A 807 26.06 29.48 31.59
N GLY A 808 25.43 30.19 30.65
CA GLY A 808 26.07 30.79 29.48
C GLY A 808 26.10 29.84 28.27
N TYR A 809 26.95 30.15 27.30
CA TYR A 809 27.22 29.30 26.14
C TYR A 809 28.53 28.55 26.32
N GLY A 810 28.54 27.24 26.09
CA GLY A 810 29.74 26.42 26.19
C GLY A 810 29.50 24.95 25.85
N ALA A 811 30.52 24.12 26.04
CA ALA A 811 30.44 22.69 25.90
C ALA A 811 31.01 22.00 27.15
N VAL A 812 30.48 20.84 27.51
CA VAL A 812 31.03 19.99 28.58
C VAL A 812 31.14 18.55 28.10
N SER A 813 32.32 17.96 28.23
CA SER A 813 32.54 16.54 27.93
C SER A 813 32.20 15.70 29.16
N LEU A 814 31.43 14.63 28.93
CA LEU A 814 30.93 13.72 29.94
C LEU A 814 31.33 12.30 29.60
N SER A 815 31.92 11.60 30.55
CA SER A 815 32.28 10.19 30.38
C SER A 815 31.31 9.32 31.16
N VAL A 816 30.68 8.36 30.48
CA VAL A 816 29.83 7.36 31.13
C VAL A 816 30.57 6.04 31.35
N PRO A 817 30.27 5.32 32.44
CA PRO A 817 31.04 4.14 32.83
C PRO A 817 30.80 2.91 31.93
N SER A 818 29.71 2.86 31.17
CA SER A 818 29.37 1.75 30.26
C SER A 818 28.42 2.20 29.15
N SER A 819 28.23 1.38 28.11
CA SER A 819 27.06 1.53 27.23
C SER A 819 25.78 1.24 28.02
N GLY A 820 24.67 1.86 27.63
CA GLY A 820 23.39 1.79 28.34
C GLY A 820 22.49 3.02 28.13
N ILE A 821 21.31 3.00 28.76
CA ILE A 821 20.38 4.13 28.74
C ILE A 821 20.67 5.03 29.94
N TYR A 822 20.84 6.32 29.67
CA TYR A 822 21.07 7.36 30.66
C TYR A 822 19.92 8.38 30.64
N TYR A 823 19.58 8.91 31.81
CA TYR A 823 18.58 9.96 31.98
C TYR A 823 19.26 11.25 32.37
N ILE A 824 19.12 12.30 31.57
CA ILE A 824 19.60 13.63 31.91
C ILE A 824 18.40 14.44 32.39
N THR A 825 18.45 14.97 33.61
CA THR A 825 17.36 15.74 34.19
C THR A 825 17.81 17.12 34.64
N SER A 826 16.87 18.06 34.60
CA SER A 826 16.93 19.36 35.25
C SER A 826 15.67 19.54 36.10
N PRO A 827 15.57 20.57 36.96
CA PRO A 827 14.40 20.78 37.81
C PRO A 827 13.05 20.85 37.07
N SER A 828 13.07 21.06 35.75
CA SER A 828 11.86 21.23 34.93
C SER A 828 11.76 20.25 33.75
N TYR A 829 12.79 19.44 33.46
CA TYR A 829 12.83 18.59 32.27
C TYR A 829 13.58 17.26 32.51
N SER A 830 13.24 16.21 31.76
CA SER A 830 13.96 14.93 31.76
C SER A 830 14.12 14.41 30.33
N LEU A 831 15.33 13.97 29.99
CA LEU A 831 15.71 13.42 28.69
C LEU A 831 16.24 11.99 28.86
N LYS A 832 15.84 11.08 27.97
CA LYS A 832 16.35 9.72 27.89
C LYS A 832 17.34 9.62 26.72
N LEU A 833 18.57 9.22 26.98
CA LEU A 833 19.66 9.09 26.02
C LEU A 833 20.16 7.64 25.96
N PRO A 834 19.91 6.90 24.88
CA PRO A 834 20.55 5.61 24.65
C PRO A 834 21.99 5.83 24.16
N ILE A 835 22.97 5.25 24.85
CA ILE A 835 24.40 5.25 24.47
C ILE A 835 24.78 3.80 24.16
N PHE A 836 25.05 3.52 22.88
CA PHE A 836 25.38 2.18 22.39
C PHE A 836 26.89 1.89 22.44
#